data_AF-G7YT67-F1
#
_entry.id   AF-G7YT67-F1
#
_cell.length_a   1.000
_cell.length_b   1.000
_cell.length_c   1.000
_cell.angle_alpha   90.00
_cell.angle_beta   90.00
_cell.angle_gamma   90.00
#
_symmetry.space_group_name_H-M   'P 1'
#
loop_
_entity.id
_entity.type
_entity.pdbx_description
1 polymer ?
#
loop_
_entity_poly.entity_id
_entity_poly.type
_entity_poly.pdbx_seq_one_letter_code
_entity_poly.pdbx_strand_id
1 'polypeptide(L)'
;YSYDTLVVTDLNMYQALYPKWSFRSRTAKTFVMHGEKGPEDITRIEVKKDSGIWLSPNVSFSLHLEKSAQKAFAVLRMIRRTFSRITRTDFHIFYGAYVRPLLEYANPVVYSGRTKGVILIERVQRAATKMVAGLKSMDYETRLAVLDIFPLEYRRLRGDLILTYALFEQGLANRFFTVDPANTRRGHGRTKGVILIERVQRAATKMVAGLKSMDYETRLVVLDLFPLEYRRLRGDLILTYALFEQGLANRFFTVDPANTRRGHGLKYNRVNLVLVRQWRIGVNTDFVVPCGGACRDIRHPLTDAVRAFMFLKLTKIDLIFEVAGRKPRSILSSGSIHLYTSYDLLLKTNLDKSESFQRSAWLNMSVGQGNPNPASSRNFLDWLDRIAKQRQSTGSSVAEFKFAKCRVRQLSGPNLFPDVAETGKGGLFEGGVLYWMNRDQRVQDNWAFLYAQRLALKFEVPLHACFCMVPRFQAATLRHFTFLVDGLAEVEKECCALQIPFHLVLTDSPSSKIPTGNKRSYAAVEESDDFFEGTVAETVVNLVQRLRIGCVVTDFCPLREPSAWVERTSRLLPDTIPFCQVDAHNVIPIWFASDKLEYAARTIRRKLHEKATGLLTEFPVLTTHPYPTNSKSLAQSVNWEDLKSRLDVDHSVKPVDWAKGGTRIGMQTLFDFITKRLKAYATQRNDPTKDALSDLSPWFHFGHIAPQRALLEVQRVRTKDPKSVDAFIEEAFIRRELSDNFCFYNPNYDSLKGAYQWAQDTLKCHSKDKRDPAYTSKQLEAAQTKDDLWNASQRQLVRRGKIHGFLRMYWAKKILEWHAEGPEAALRLALYLNDHYSLDGTDPNGVVGVMWSICGVHDQGWAERPIFGKIRCMTYKGCQGKFSVPAFVVRYP
;
A
#
# COMPACT_ATOMS: atom_id res chain seq x y z
N TYR A 1 14.58 49.36 10.37
CA TYR A 1 13.28 49.93 10.80
C TYR A 1 12.72 49.01 11.87
N SER A 2 12.38 49.58 13.02
CA SER A 2 12.24 48.89 14.31
C SER A 2 11.06 47.91 14.35
N TYR A 3 11.24 46.87 15.17
CA TYR A 3 10.29 45.78 15.43
C TYR A 3 8.92 46.23 16.00
N ASP A 4 8.75 47.52 16.29
CA ASP A 4 7.50 48.09 16.80
C ASP A 4 6.38 48.14 15.74
N THR A 5 6.72 48.15 14.45
CA THR A 5 5.72 48.27 13.37
C THR A 5 5.02 46.94 13.06
N LEU A 6 5.70 45.80 13.26
CA LEU A 6 5.19 44.45 12.95
C LEU A 6 4.14 43.96 13.96
N VAL A 7 4.34 44.24 15.26
CA VAL A 7 3.37 43.85 16.29
C VAL A 7 2.08 44.67 16.17
N VAL A 8 2.16 45.94 15.75
CA VAL A 8 0.99 46.79 15.51
C VAL A 8 0.18 46.34 14.29
N THR A 9 0.83 45.83 13.24
CA THR A 9 0.13 45.33 12.05
C THR A 9 -0.64 44.03 12.35
N ASP A 10 -0.05 43.12 13.13
CA ASP A 10 -0.71 41.88 13.55
C ASP A 10 -1.85 42.13 14.55
N LEU A 11 -1.72 43.11 15.46
CA LEU A 11 -2.78 43.53 16.37
C LEU A 11 -3.97 44.16 15.63
N ASN A 12 -3.71 44.99 14.63
CA ASN A 12 -4.76 45.57 13.78
C ASN A 12 -5.49 44.49 12.96
N MET A 13 -4.78 43.44 12.54
CA MET A 13 -5.36 42.30 11.82
C MET A 13 -6.26 41.44 12.72
N TYR A 14 -5.91 41.30 14.01
CA TYR A 14 -6.77 40.68 15.02
C TYR A 14 -8.04 41.50 15.31
N GLN A 15 -7.94 42.83 15.27
CA GLN A 15 -9.06 43.75 15.48
C GLN A 15 -10.09 43.68 14.34
N ALA A 16 -9.65 43.38 13.12
CA ALA A 16 -10.52 43.15 11.97
C ALA A 16 -11.30 41.82 12.05
N LEU A 17 -10.80 40.84 12.81
CA LEU A 17 -11.44 39.53 12.99
C LEU A 17 -12.46 39.51 14.14
N TYR A 18 -12.38 40.46 15.08
CA TYR A 18 -13.25 40.51 16.27
C TYR A 18 -13.63 41.96 16.65
N PRO A 19 -14.66 42.56 16.03
CA PRO A 19 -14.98 43.99 16.19
C PRO A 19 -15.47 44.40 17.60
N LYS A 20 -15.76 43.44 18.49
CA LYS A 20 -16.19 43.72 19.88
C LYS A 20 -15.04 44.08 20.83
N TRP A 21 -13.78 43.86 20.45
CA TRP A 21 -12.62 44.08 21.33
C TRP A 21 -11.88 45.35 20.89
N SER A 22 -12.09 46.46 21.60
CA SER A 22 -11.39 47.72 21.30
C SER A 22 -10.07 47.82 22.06
N PHE A 23 -8.96 47.49 21.40
CA PHE A 23 -7.63 47.88 21.86
C PHE A 23 -7.30 49.26 21.26
N ARG A 24 -7.20 50.30 22.09
CA ARG A 24 -6.61 51.60 21.71
C ARG A 24 -5.25 51.73 22.37
N SER A 25 -4.18 51.58 21.59
CA SER A 25 -2.82 51.87 22.04
C SER A 25 -2.57 53.38 21.98
N ARG A 26 -2.52 54.06 23.14
CA ARG A 26 -1.82 55.36 23.26
C ARG A 26 -0.35 55.08 23.59
N THR A 27 0.53 55.72 22.84
CA THR A 27 1.98 55.73 23.03
C THR A 27 2.35 56.37 24.38
N ALA A 28 2.45 55.56 25.44
CA ALA A 28 3.44 55.68 26.52
C ALA A 28 3.14 54.71 27.69
N LYS A 29 4.02 53.71 27.87
CA LYS A 29 4.44 53.11 29.16
C LYS A 29 3.45 52.48 30.16
N THR A 30 2.19 52.21 29.84
CA THR A 30 1.34 51.33 30.67
C THR A 30 0.47 50.40 29.82
N PHE A 31 0.58 49.08 30.05
CA PHE A 31 -0.25 48.07 29.41
C PHE A 31 -1.48 47.81 30.29
N VAL A 32 -2.55 48.56 30.04
CA VAL A 32 -3.84 48.37 30.70
C VAL A 32 -4.76 47.63 29.74
N MET A 33 -5.32 46.48 30.14
CA MET A 33 -6.40 45.83 29.39
C MET A 33 -7.75 46.31 29.92
N HIS A 34 -8.60 46.80 29.03
CA HIS A 34 -9.99 47.11 29.36
C HIS A 34 -10.87 45.91 29.05
N GLY A 35 -11.24 45.16 30.09
CA GLY A 35 -12.33 44.18 30.02
C GLY A 35 -13.68 44.82 30.38
N GLU A 36 -14.78 44.05 30.26
CA GLU A 36 -16.15 44.51 30.62
C GLU A 36 -16.29 45.00 32.08
N LYS A 37 -15.28 44.77 32.94
CA LYS A 37 -15.25 45.18 34.36
C LYS A 37 -14.31 46.34 34.67
N GLY A 38 -13.73 46.98 33.66
CA GLY A 38 -12.79 48.09 33.81
C GLY A 38 -11.32 47.72 33.60
N PRO A 39 -10.40 48.68 33.74
CA PRO A 39 -8.97 48.49 33.51
C PRO A 39 -8.30 47.62 34.59
N GLU A 40 -7.68 46.51 34.19
CA GLU A 40 -6.76 45.72 35.04
C GLU A 40 -5.31 45.92 34.59
N ASP A 41 -4.42 46.19 35.56
CA ASP A 41 -2.98 46.34 35.34
C ASP A 41 -2.30 44.98 35.12
N ILE A 42 -1.71 44.78 33.95
CA ILE A 42 -1.02 43.54 33.60
C ILE A 42 0.40 43.57 34.17
N THR A 43 0.68 42.68 35.14
CA THR A 43 2.04 42.48 35.63
C THR A 43 2.91 41.81 34.58
N ARG A 44 4.09 42.40 34.30
CA ARG A 44 5.05 41.92 33.30
C ARG A 44 5.66 40.59 33.75
N ILE A 45 5.43 39.52 32.99
CA ILE A 45 6.02 38.20 33.24
C ILE A 45 7.30 38.04 32.42
N GLU A 46 8.42 37.71 33.07
CA GLU A 46 9.73 37.61 32.42
C GLU A 46 10.00 36.25 31.73
N VAL A 47 9.29 35.17 32.07
CA VAL A 47 9.43 33.85 31.41
C VAL A 47 8.10 33.09 31.54
N LYS A 48 7.61 32.48 30.45
CA LYS A 48 6.41 31.63 30.47
C LYS A 48 6.71 30.24 29.89
N LYS A 49 6.18 29.20 30.54
CA LYS A 49 6.19 27.84 29.99
C LYS A 49 4.82 27.54 29.42
N ASP A 50 4.76 27.17 28.13
CA ASP A 50 3.52 26.85 27.44
C ASP A 50 3.72 25.61 26.55
N SER A 51 2.79 24.66 26.61
CA SER A 51 2.82 23.40 25.84
C SER A 51 4.17 22.64 25.89
N GLY A 52 4.89 22.78 27.02
CA GLY A 52 6.21 22.18 27.24
C GLY A 52 7.41 23.02 26.76
N ILE A 53 7.19 24.15 26.10
CA ILE A 53 8.21 25.07 25.59
C ILE A 53 8.42 26.23 26.56
N TRP A 54 9.67 26.65 26.76
CA TRP A 54 10.00 27.81 27.58
C TRP A 54 10.20 29.03 26.68
N LEU A 55 9.36 30.05 26.88
CA LEU A 55 9.35 31.28 26.12
C LEU A 55 9.93 32.41 26.97
N SER A 56 10.89 33.12 26.39
CA SER A 56 11.50 34.32 26.96
C SER A 56 11.05 35.57 26.17
N PRO A 57 11.03 36.77 26.77
CA PRO A 57 10.59 38.02 26.14
C PRO A 57 11.37 38.39 24.87
N ASN A 58 12.59 37.88 24.72
CA ASN A 58 13.42 38.07 23.53
C ASN A 58 13.31 36.91 22.52
N VAL A 59 12.31 36.03 22.69
CA VAL A 59 12.03 34.86 21.84
C VAL A 59 13.26 33.94 21.70
N SER A 60 14.16 33.98 22.68
CA SER A 60 15.33 33.12 22.71
C SER A 60 14.96 31.76 23.27
N PHE A 61 15.19 30.73 22.48
CA PHE A 61 14.97 29.35 22.91
C PHE A 61 16.14 28.76 23.71
N SER A 62 17.17 29.55 24.03
CA SER A 62 18.31 29.08 24.85
C SER A 62 17.85 28.46 26.18
N LEU A 63 16.90 29.10 26.85
CA LEU A 63 16.35 28.60 28.12
C LEU A 63 15.63 27.26 27.93
N HIS A 64 14.91 27.08 26.82
CA HIS A 64 14.28 25.79 26.50
C HIS A 64 15.33 24.70 26.29
N LEU A 65 16.38 24.95 25.50
CA LEU A 65 17.45 23.98 25.25
C LEU A 65 18.20 23.62 26.54
N GLU A 66 18.41 24.59 27.43
CA GLU A 66 19.01 24.36 28.76
C GLU A 66 18.11 23.47 29.63
N LYS A 67 16.81 23.77 29.74
CA LYS A 67 15.87 22.97 30.51
C LYS A 67 15.70 21.56 29.94
N SER A 68 15.70 21.40 28.62
CA SER A 68 15.64 20.09 27.95
C SER A 68 16.90 19.27 28.19
N ALA A 69 18.09 19.88 28.07
CA ALA A 69 19.35 19.22 28.37
C ALA A 69 19.45 18.81 29.86
N GLN A 70 19.02 19.67 30.80
CA GLN A 70 19.00 19.37 32.23
C GLN A 70 18.13 18.14 32.54
N LYS A 71 16.92 18.06 31.97
CA LYS A 71 16.04 16.89 32.13
C LYS A 71 16.67 15.63 31.56
N ALA A 72 17.24 15.72 30.36
CA ALA A 72 17.87 14.57 29.72
C ALA A 72 19.09 14.06 30.51
N PHE A 73 19.90 14.95 31.09
CA PHE A 73 20.98 14.57 32.00
C PHE A 73 20.49 13.93 33.30
N ALA A 74 19.38 14.41 33.87
CA ALA A 74 18.78 13.80 35.06
C ALA A 74 18.35 12.34 34.77
N VAL A 75 17.69 12.11 33.62
CA VAL A 75 17.31 10.77 33.16
C VAL A 75 18.53 9.90 32.91
N LEU A 76 19.57 10.40 32.24
CA LEU A 76 20.82 9.66 32.06
C LEU A 76 21.49 9.29 33.39
N ARG A 77 21.42 10.17 34.39
CA ARG A 77 21.96 9.91 35.73
C ARG A 77 21.17 8.81 36.45
N MET A 78 19.85 8.80 36.32
CA MET A 78 19.01 7.71 36.86
C MET A 78 19.36 6.39 36.19
N ILE A 79 19.38 6.34 34.84
CA ILE A 79 19.75 5.13 34.08
C ILE A 79 21.13 4.61 34.54
N ARG A 80 22.11 5.50 34.68
CA ARG A 80 23.45 5.11 35.14
C ARG A 80 23.49 4.57 36.57
N ARG A 81 22.61 5.04 37.45
CA ARG A 81 22.53 4.57 38.84
C ARG A 81 21.80 3.23 38.95
N THR A 82 20.79 3.01 38.12
CA THR A 82 19.98 1.79 38.13
C THR A 82 20.68 0.61 37.44
N PHE A 83 21.44 0.86 36.36
CA PHE A 83 22.07 -0.19 35.57
C PHE A 83 23.59 -0.14 35.70
N SER A 84 24.18 -1.17 36.32
CA SER A 84 25.62 -1.28 36.55
C SER A 84 26.42 -1.48 35.26
N ARG A 85 25.82 -2.12 34.24
CA ARG A 85 26.41 -2.32 32.91
C ARG A 85 25.33 -2.09 31.86
N ILE A 86 25.61 -1.21 30.89
CA ILE A 86 24.71 -0.91 29.77
C ILE A 86 25.28 -1.55 28.52
N THR A 87 24.54 -2.49 27.92
CA THR A 87 24.89 -3.08 26.62
C THR A 87 24.46 -2.18 25.47
N ARG A 88 24.92 -2.48 24.24
CA ARG A 88 24.49 -1.76 23.03
C ARG A 88 22.97 -1.81 22.86
N THR A 89 22.35 -2.96 23.13
CA THR A 89 20.89 -3.15 23.02
C THR A 89 20.14 -2.33 24.06
N ASP A 90 20.58 -2.36 25.32
CA ASP A 90 19.99 -1.58 26.41
C ASP A 90 20.08 -0.08 26.15
N PHE A 91 21.21 0.37 25.59
CA PHE A 91 21.41 1.75 25.20
C PHE A 91 20.35 2.22 24.19
N HIS A 92 20.05 1.43 23.15
CA HIS A 92 19.04 1.80 22.17
C HIS A 92 17.65 1.94 22.79
N ILE A 93 17.30 1.06 23.74
CA ILE A 93 16.02 1.11 24.45
C ILE A 93 15.97 2.34 25.34
N PHE A 94 16.95 2.51 26.24
CA PHE A 94 16.92 3.60 27.22
C PHE A 94 17.13 4.97 26.59
N TYR A 95 18.10 5.10 25.68
CA TYR A 95 18.37 6.35 25.00
C TYR A 95 17.24 6.70 24.02
N GLY A 96 16.73 5.72 23.28
CA GLY A 96 15.65 5.92 22.30
C GLY A 96 14.31 6.30 22.93
N ALA A 97 13.92 5.66 24.04
CA ALA A 97 12.61 5.87 24.65
C ALA A 97 12.58 7.01 25.67
N TYR A 98 13.64 7.22 26.46
CA TYR A 98 13.58 8.16 27.60
C TYR A 98 14.43 9.41 27.44
N VAL A 99 15.53 9.36 26.67
CA VAL A 99 16.48 10.48 26.56
C VAL A 99 16.29 11.27 25.26
N ARG A 100 16.19 10.58 24.13
CA ARG A 100 16.07 11.19 22.80
C ARG A 100 14.80 12.02 22.61
N PRO A 101 13.60 11.60 23.07
CA PRO A 101 12.39 12.41 22.91
C PRO A 101 12.49 13.75 23.63
N LEU A 102 13.19 13.82 24.79
CA LEU A 102 13.43 15.07 25.52
C LEU A 102 14.33 16.04 24.76
N LEU A 103 15.20 15.53 23.87
CA LEU A 103 16.10 16.31 23.04
C LEU A 103 15.50 16.62 21.65
N GLU A 104 14.46 15.88 21.24
CA GLU A 104 13.82 16.00 19.92
C GLU A 104 12.45 16.70 19.93
N TYR A 105 11.87 16.92 21.11
CA TYR A 105 10.56 17.57 21.25
C TYR A 105 10.54 19.00 20.71
N ALA A 106 9.58 19.28 19.82
CA ALA A 106 9.33 20.56 19.16
C ALA A 106 10.48 21.10 18.26
N ASN A 107 11.53 20.30 18.01
CA ASN A 107 12.76 20.69 17.32
C ASN A 107 12.62 21.58 16.07
N PRO A 108 11.66 21.36 15.15
CA PRO A 108 11.54 22.20 13.95
C PRO A 108 11.11 23.66 14.23
N VAL A 109 10.53 23.94 15.40
CA VAL A 109 9.95 25.25 15.74
C VAL A 109 10.82 26.03 16.74
N VAL A 110 11.55 25.34 17.62
CA VAL A 110 12.26 25.94 18.78
C VAL A 110 13.78 26.09 18.58
N TYR A 111 14.27 25.93 17.36
CA TYR A 111 15.72 25.91 17.08
C TYR A 111 16.25 27.27 16.60
N SER A 112 17.25 27.81 17.31
CA SER A 112 17.82 29.14 17.01
C SER A 112 19.03 29.14 16.08
N GLY A 113 19.49 27.97 15.58
CA GLY A 113 20.68 27.87 14.73
C GLY A 113 22.01 28.19 15.41
N ARG A 114 22.01 28.54 16.70
CA ARG A 114 23.20 28.97 17.44
C ARG A 114 24.07 27.78 17.81
N THR A 115 25.35 27.86 17.47
CA THR A 115 26.37 26.83 17.77
C THR A 115 26.40 26.42 19.24
N LYS A 116 26.17 27.37 20.17
CA LYS A 116 26.10 27.09 21.62
C LYS A 116 25.00 26.09 21.99
N GLY A 117 23.81 26.19 21.38
CA GLY A 117 22.69 25.28 21.63
C GLY A 117 22.90 23.90 21.01
N VAL A 118 23.52 23.85 19.82
CA VAL A 118 23.90 22.60 19.15
C VAL A 118 24.86 21.81 20.03
N ILE A 119 25.92 22.46 20.51
CA ILE A 119 26.94 21.85 21.38
C ILE A 119 26.31 21.35 22.69
N LEU A 120 25.41 22.13 23.30
CA LEU A 120 24.76 21.77 24.56
C LEU A 120 23.95 20.47 24.45
N ILE A 121 23.15 20.32 23.40
CA ILE A 121 22.34 19.12 23.15
C ILE A 121 23.24 17.94 22.74
N GLU A 122 24.22 18.18 21.88
CA GLU A 122 25.15 17.14 21.44
C GLU A 122 25.99 16.60 22.61
N ARG A 123 26.24 17.42 23.64
CA ARG A 123 26.89 16.99 24.89
C ARG A 123 26.11 15.90 25.62
N VAL A 124 24.79 15.91 25.55
CA VAL A 124 23.93 14.88 26.15
C VAL A 124 24.13 13.54 25.44
N GLN A 125 24.12 13.52 24.10
CA GLN A 125 24.38 12.31 23.31
C GLN A 125 25.83 11.81 23.52
N ARG A 126 26.81 12.72 23.56
CA ARG A 126 28.21 12.38 23.90
C ARG A 126 28.34 11.73 25.28
N ALA A 127 27.58 12.18 26.27
CA ALA A 127 27.58 11.59 27.60
C ALA A 127 26.89 10.23 27.62
N ALA A 128 25.74 10.11 26.96
CA ALA A 128 24.97 8.87 26.87
C ALA A 128 25.79 7.74 26.23
N THR A 129 26.41 8.01 25.08
CA THR A 129 27.21 7.01 24.33
C THR A 129 28.41 6.50 25.12
N LYS A 130 28.96 7.28 26.06
CA LYS A 130 30.04 6.86 26.96
C LYS A 130 29.60 5.89 28.07
N MET A 131 28.31 5.78 28.34
CA MET A 131 27.79 4.89 29.38
C MET A 131 27.74 3.43 28.93
N VAL A 132 27.85 3.18 27.62
CA VAL A 132 27.84 1.83 27.05
C VAL A 132 29.16 1.13 27.34
N ALA A 133 29.09 -0.11 27.83
CA ALA A 133 30.26 -0.91 28.15
C ALA A 133 31.17 -1.06 26.92
N GLY A 134 32.48 -0.81 27.10
CA GLY A 134 33.49 -0.91 26.04
C GLY A 134 33.62 0.33 25.14
N LEU A 135 32.74 1.33 25.24
CA LEU A 135 32.76 2.49 24.33
C LEU A 135 33.40 3.76 24.94
N LYS A 136 33.70 3.76 26.24
CA LYS A 136 34.16 4.95 26.98
C LYS A 136 35.49 5.53 26.43
N SER A 137 36.41 4.67 26.00
CA SER A 137 37.75 5.04 25.50
C SER A 137 37.78 5.45 24.03
N MET A 138 36.73 5.15 23.26
CA MET A 138 36.65 5.45 21.83
C MET A 138 36.37 6.94 21.59
N ASP A 139 36.71 7.48 20.42
CA ASP A 139 36.28 8.83 20.06
C ASP A 139 34.76 8.87 19.80
N TYR A 140 34.18 10.07 19.71
CA TYR A 140 32.73 10.20 19.60
C TYR A 140 32.18 9.66 18.28
N GLU A 141 32.87 9.87 17.17
CA GLU A 141 32.39 9.44 15.85
C GLU A 141 32.40 7.91 15.77
N THR A 142 33.44 7.27 16.29
CA THR A 142 33.48 5.80 16.36
C THR A 142 32.42 5.25 17.31
N ARG A 143 32.12 5.94 18.43
CA ARG A 143 30.97 5.55 19.27
C ARG A 143 29.64 5.62 18.52
N LEU A 144 29.43 6.64 17.69
CA LEU A 144 28.21 6.77 16.89
C LEU A 144 28.10 5.64 15.86
N ALA A 145 29.19 5.29 15.19
CA ALA A 145 29.24 4.17 14.25
C ALA A 145 28.99 2.81 14.95
N VAL A 146 29.64 2.58 16.09
CA VAL A 146 29.45 1.34 16.87
C VAL A 146 28.07 1.29 17.51
N LEU A 147 27.41 2.41 17.75
CA LEU A 147 26.02 2.43 18.22
C LEU A 147 25.01 2.58 17.09
N ASP A 148 25.41 2.66 15.83
CA ASP A 148 24.50 2.88 14.68
C ASP A 148 23.49 4.03 14.92
N ILE A 149 23.99 5.19 15.35
CA ILE A 149 23.17 6.38 15.59
C ILE A 149 23.81 7.61 14.92
N PHE A 150 22.97 8.49 14.38
CA PHE A 150 23.43 9.75 13.77
C PHE A 150 23.69 10.84 14.83
N PRO A 151 24.58 11.82 14.55
CA PRO A 151 24.67 13.05 15.33
C PRO A 151 23.30 13.75 15.43
N LEU A 152 22.98 14.39 16.57
CA LEU A 152 21.70 15.09 16.72
C LEU A 152 21.63 16.32 15.79
N GLU A 153 22.77 16.92 15.46
CA GLU A 153 22.85 17.96 14.42
C GLU A 153 22.30 17.48 13.06
N TYR A 154 22.70 16.30 12.60
CA TYR A 154 22.21 15.74 11.34
C TYR A 154 20.71 15.42 11.40
N ARG A 155 20.24 14.86 12.52
CA ARG A 155 18.82 14.52 12.69
C ARG A 155 17.92 15.75 12.69
N ARG A 156 18.38 16.85 13.30
CA ARG A 156 17.68 18.16 13.26
C ARG A 156 17.60 18.71 11.84
N LEU A 157 18.73 18.75 11.13
CA LEU A 157 18.75 19.19 9.73
C LEU A 157 17.75 18.41 8.86
N ARG A 158 17.68 17.09 9.05
CA ARG A 158 16.69 16.26 8.35
C ARG A 158 15.25 16.63 8.72
N GLY A 159 14.97 16.86 10.01
CA GLY A 159 13.65 17.30 10.49
C GLY A 159 13.25 18.65 9.91
N ASP A 160 14.18 19.60 9.84
CA ASP A 160 13.96 20.92 9.25
C ASP A 160 13.59 20.82 7.77
N LEU A 161 14.29 19.97 7.01
CA LEU A 161 13.98 19.73 5.60
C LEU A 161 12.59 19.10 5.39
N ILE A 162 12.18 18.20 6.30
CA ILE A 162 10.85 17.58 6.24
C ILE A 162 9.75 18.59 6.59
N LEU A 163 9.94 19.42 7.63
CA LEU A 163 8.98 20.46 7.96
C LEU A 163 8.89 21.49 6.82
N THR A 164 10.04 21.88 6.27
CA THR A 164 10.13 22.81 5.15
C THR A 164 9.33 22.28 3.96
N TYR A 165 9.55 21.03 3.56
CA TYR A 165 8.75 20.36 2.52
C TYR A 165 7.25 20.37 2.83
N ALA A 166 6.85 20.02 4.06
CA ALA A 166 5.44 20.01 4.46
C ALA A 166 4.79 21.41 4.43
N LEU A 167 5.51 22.45 4.83
CA LEU A 167 5.04 23.84 4.76
C LEU A 167 4.92 24.35 3.31
N PHE A 168 5.80 23.87 2.41
CA PHE A 168 5.77 24.18 0.98
C PHE A 168 4.63 23.46 0.25
N GLU A 169 4.38 22.18 0.55
CA GLU A 169 3.25 21.42 -0.02
C GLU A 169 1.88 22.01 0.33
N GLN A 170 1.74 22.60 1.53
CA GLN A 170 0.49 23.21 1.99
C GLN A 170 0.27 24.66 1.51
N GLY A 171 1.14 25.19 0.65
CA GLY A 171 1.00 26.54 0.09
C GLY A 171 1.19 27.68 1.09
N LEU A 172 1.68 27.40 2.31
CA LEU A 172 1.84 28.39 3.38
C LEU A 172 3.05 29.31 3.16
N ALA A 173 4.00 28.94 2.31
CA ALA A 173 5.24 29.70 2.09
C ALA A 173 5.02 31.12 1.53
N ASN A 174 4.01 31.32 0.69
CA ASN A 174 3.73 32.62 0.06
C ASN A 174 3.09 33.64 1.02
N ARG A 175 2.61 33.20 2.18
CA ARG A 175 1.96 34.07 3.18
C ARG A 175 2.89 34.53 4.32
N PHE A 176 4.03 33.87 4.52
CA PHE A 176 4.89 34.09 5.70
C PHE A 176 6.35 34.48 5.40
N PHE A 177 6.83 34.40 4.15
CA PHE A 177 8.23 34.69 3.82
C PHE A 177 8.36 35.69 2.67
N THR A 178 9.09 36.79 2.92
CA THR A 178 9.52 37.77 1.90
C THR A 178 11.02 37.68 1.67
N VAL A 179 11.46 37.84 0.42
CA VAL A 179 12.87 37.77 0.03
C VAL A 179 13.57 39.12 0.36
N ASP A 180 14.60 39.10 1.21
CA ASP A 180 15.41 40.28 1.54
C ASP A 180 16.53 40.51 0.49
N PRO A 181 16.56 41.67 -0.21
CA PRO A 181 17.55 41.97 -1.26
C PRO A 181 18.97 42.34 -0.74
N ALA A 182 19.20 42.47 0.57
CA ALA A 182 20.49 42.98 1.07
C ALA A 182 21.64 41.94 1.08
N ASN A 183 22.78 42.27 0.48
CA ASN A 183 23.88 41.33 0.15
C ASN A 183 25.13 41.39 1.07
N THR A 184 25.03 41.83 2.34
CA THR A 184 26.22 42.05 3.20
C THR A 184 26.72 40.79 3.94
N ARG A 185 27.70 40.06 3.40
CA ARG A 185 28.27 38.87 4.06
C ARG A 185 29.40 39.26 5.05
N ARG A 186 29.24 39.01 6.35
CA ARG A 186 30.39 38.76 7.25
C ARG A 186 30.70 37.27 7.27
N GLY A 187 31.94 36.93 6.89
CA GLY A 187 32.41 35.56 6.64
C GLY A 187 32.84 34.82 7.89
N HIS A 188 32.55 33.52 7.93
CA HIS A 188 33.36 32.50 8.62
C HIS A 188 33.26 31.18 7.86
N GLY A 189 34.41 30.53 7.67
CA GLY A 189 34.71 29.57 6.60
C GLY A 189 34.18 28.15 6.81
N ARG A 190 33.74 27.52 5.71
CA ARG A 190 33.10 26.20 5.67
C ARG A 190 33.89 25.15 4.88
N THR A 191 35.18 25.37 4.64
CA THR A 191 36.01 24.44 3.86
C THR A 191 36.49 23.21 4.65
N LYS A 192 36.23 23.13 5.97
CA LYS A 192 36.71 22.03 6.82
C LYS A 192 35.88 20.73 6.75
N GLY A 193 34.60 20.78 6.36
CA GLY A 193 33.69 19.62 6.43
C GLY A 193 33.82 18.63 5.27
N VAL A 194 34.09 19.11 4.06
CA VAL A 194 34.19 18.26 2.85
C VAL A 194 35.49 17.45 2.84
N ILE A 195 36.60 18.07 3.25
CA ILE A 195 37.93 17.44 3.35
C ILE A 195 37.98 16.38 4.48
N LEU A 196 37.14 16.50 5.51
CA LEU A 196 37.15 15.60 6.68
C LEU A 196 36.54 14.22 6.37
N ILE A 197 35.49 14.18 5.54
CA ILE A 197 34.75 12.95 5.20
C ILE A 197 35.57 12.05 4.27
N GLU A 198 36.23 12.64 3.27
CA GLU A 198 37.14 11.90 2.37
C GLU A 198 38.36 11.33 3.12
N ARG A 199 38.83 12.01 4.18
CA ARG A 199 39.87 11.47 5.06
C ARG A 199 39.45 10.20 5.81
N VAL A 200 38.16 10.05 6.13
CA VAL A 200 37.63 8.87 6.83
C VAL A 200 37.62 7.66 5.90
N GLN A 201 37.15 7.81 4.66
CA GLN A 201 37.19 6.71 3.69
C GLN A 201 38.64 6.39 3.29
N ARG A 202 39.49 7.41 3.10
CA ARG A 202 40.94 7.22 2.88
C ARG A 202 41.63 6.46 4.01
N ALA A 203 41.27 6.73 5.26
CA ALA A 203 41.83 6.05 6.42
C ALA A 203 41.28 4.62 6.54
N ALA A 204 39.96 4.43 6.41
CA ALA A 204 39.30 3.13 6.51
C ALA A 204 39.81 2.16 5.44
N THR A 205 40.00 2.61 4.19
CA THR A 205 40.53 1.74 3.14
C THR A 205 42.02 1.42 3.29
N LYS A 206 42.80 2.16 4.13
CA LYS A 206 44.20 1.79 4.47
C LYS A 206 44.26 0.69 5.53
N MET A 207 43.19 0.49 6.28
CA MET A 207 43.14 -0.46 7.40
C MET A 207 42.82 -1.89 6.93
N VAL A 208 42.46 -2.08 5.65
CA VAL A 208 42.28 -3.39 5.04
C VAL A 208 43.65 -3.98 4.70
N ALA A 209 43.93 -5.18 5.20
CA ALA A 209 45.20 -5.88 4.99
C ALA A 209 45.48 -6.11 3.50
N GLY A 210 46.72 -5.86 3.06
CA GLY A 210 47.13 -5.96 1.65
C GLY A 210 46.90 -4.70 0.81
N LEU A 211 46.10 -3.74 1.28
CA LEU A 211 45.77 -2.53 0.50
C LEU A 211 46.56 -1.30 0.94
N LYS A 212 47.21 -1.31 2.11
CA LYS A 212 47.86 -0.16 2.74
C LYS A 212 48.89 0.57 1.85
N SER A 213 49.59 -0.15 0.98
CA SER A 213 50.61 0.39 0.06
C SER A 213 50.04 0.95 -1.25
N MET A 214 48.77 0.69 -1.55
CA MET A 214 48.10 1.17 -2.76
C MET A 214 47.59 2.60 -2.60
N ASP A 215 47.54 3.34 -3.71
CA ASP A 215 46.94 4.68 -3.72
C ASP A 215 45.42 4.59 -3.47
N TYR A 216 44.83 5.73 -3.10
CA TYR A 216 43.45 5.74 -2.63
C TYR A 216 42.43 5.29 -3.68
N GLU A 217 42.60 5.70 -4.94
CA GLU A 217 41.64 5.37 -5.99
C GLU A 217 41.71 3.87 -6.31
N THR A 218 42.91 3.29 -6.35
CA THR A 218 43.09 1.84 -6.49
C THR A 218 42.46 1.06 -5.34
N ARG A 219 42.55 1.57 -4.10
CA ARG A 219 41.90 0.93 -2.93
C ARG A 219 40.38 1.00 -2.99
N LEU A 220 39.81 2.07 -3.53
CA LEU A 220 38.38 2.20 -3.75
C LEU A 220 37.88 1.19 -4.78
N VAL A 221 38.64 0.96 -5.86
CA VAL A 221 38.33 -0.05 -6.88
C VAL A 221 38.41 -1.47 -6.32
N VAL A 222 39.48 -1.80 -5.57
CA VAL A 222 39.63 -3.15 -4.99
C VAL A 222 38.57 -3.47 -3.93
N LEU A 223 38.07 -2.44 -3.24
CA LEU A 223 37.02 -2.58 -2.22
C LEU A 223 35.59 -2.39 -2.77
N ASP A 224 35.44 -2.12 -4.06
CA ASP A 224 34.17 -1.78 -4.71
C ASP A 224 33.41 -0.64 -4.00
N LEU A 225 34.14 0.42 -3.63
CA LEU A 225 33.62 1.57 -2.89
C LEU A 225 33.71 2.86 -3.72
N PHE A 226 32.60 3.52 -3.98
CA PHE A 226 32.62 4.88 -4.56
C PHE A 226 33.15 5.94 -3.57
N PRO A 227 33.83 7.01 -4.04
CA PRO A 227 34.17 8.16 -3.21
C PRO A 227 32.93 8.74 -2.52
N LEU A 228 33.04 9.10 -1.24
CA LEU A 228 31.91 9.62 -0.47
C LEU A 228 31.46 10.99 -0.99
N GLU A 229 32.37 11.77 -1.57
CA GLU A 229 32.04 13.01 -2.27
C GLU A 229 31.12 12.77 -3.49
N TYR A 230 31.37 11.69 -4.23
CA TYR A 230 30.58 11.28 -5.39
C TYR A 230 29.15 10.84 -5.01
N ARG A 231 28.97 10.08 -3.93
CA ARG A 231 27.63 9.65 -3.47
C ARG A 231 26.75 10.83 -3.05
N ARG A 232 27.37 11.85 -2.46
CA ARG A 232 26.68 13.08 -2.05
C ARG A 232 26.29 13.93 -3.25
N LEU A 233 27.21 14.15 -4.18
CA LEU A 233 26.95 14.89 -5.42
C LEU A 233 25.83 14.23 -6.24
N ARG A 234 25.80 12.89 -6.29
CA ARG A 234 24.71 12.14 -6.93
C ARG A 234 23.36 12.37 -6.26
N GLY A 235 23.30 12.35 -4.93
CA GLY A 235 22.07 12.63 -4.18
C GLY A 235 21.55 14.06 -4.41
N ASP A 236 22.46 15.04 -4.42
CA ASP A 236 22.13 16.45 -4.65
C ASP A 236 21.66 16.70 -6.09
N LEU A 237 22.26 16.01 -7.07
CA LEU A 237 21.84 16.05 -8.49
C LEU A 237 20.48 15.38 -8.72
N ILE A 238 20.20 14.26 -8.05
CA ILE A 238 18.89 13.58 -8.12
C ILE A 238 17.78 14.48 -7.57
N LEU A 239 18.04 15.16 -6.44
CA LEU A 239 17.08 16.10 -5.85
C LEU A 239 16.86 17.32 -6.77
N THR A 240 17.92 17.84 -7.38
CA THR A 240 17.84 18.96 -8.31
C THR A 240 17.09 18.57 -9.59
N TYR A 241 17.32 17.36 -10.11
CA TYR A 241 16.60 16.82 -11.26
C TYR A 241 15.10 16.66 -10.96
N ALA A 242 14.75 16.15 -9.77
CA ALA A 242 13.36 16.04 -9.33
C ALA A 242 12.64 17.40 -9.22
N LEU A 243 13.35 18.46 -8.84
CA LEU A 243 12.82 19.83 -8.78
C LEU A 243 12.62 20.46 -10.17
N PHE A 244 13.43 20.07 -11.16
CA PHE A 244 13.29 20.51 -12.55
C PHE A 244 12.19 19.76 -13.32
N GLU A 245 12.00 18.46 -13.05
CA GLU A 245 10.93 17.63 -13.63
C GLU A 245 9.53 18.13 -13.24
N GLN A 246 9.37 18.67 -12.04
CA GLN A 246 8.09 19.20 -11.56
C GLN A 246 7.76 20.62 -12.05
N GLY A 247 8.54 21.18 -12.98
CA GLY A 247 8.30 22.51 -13.57
C GLY A 247 8.51 23.70 -12.61
N LEU A 248 9.07 23.44 -11.42
CA LEU A 248 9.21 24.43 -10.36
C LEU A 248 10.42 25.36 -10.57
N ALA A 249 11.41 24.97 -11.37
CA ALA A 249 12.68 25.70 -11.53
C ALA A 249 12.52 27.19 -11.93
N ASN A 250 11.61 27.52 -12.85
CA ASN A 250 11.43 28.90 -13.34
C ASN A 250 10.73 29.82 -12.33
N ARG A 251 10.13 29.28 -11.27
CA ARG A 251 9.50 30.04 -10.17
C ARG A 251 10.45 30.31 -9.00
N PHE A 252 11.61 29.64 -8.95
CA PHE A 252 12.48 29.65 -7.77
C PHE A 252 13.94 30.06 -8.03
N PHE A 253 14.37 30.24 -9.29
CA PHE A 253 15.73 30.67 -9.62
C PHE A 253 15.75 31.87 -10.58
N THR A 254 16.27 33.01 -10.13
CA THR A 254 16.58 34.17 -11.00
C THR A 254 18.07 34.18 -11.34
N VAL A 255 18.40 34.36 -12.62
CA VAL A 255 19.78 34.54 -13.10
C VAL A 255 20.26 35.95 -12.73
N ASP A 256 21.37 36.06 -12.00
CA ASP A 256 22.03 37.34 -11.69
C ASP A 256 22.84 37.81 -12.93
N PRO A 257 22.52 38.97 -13.55
CA PRO A 257 23.23 39.47 -14.72
C PRO A 257 24.57 40.17 -14.37
N ALA A 258 24.88 40.41 -13.10
CA ALA A 258 25.99 41.27 -12.72
C ALA A 258 27.34 40.53 -12.69
N ASN A 259 28.15 40.75 -13.72
CA ASN A 259 29.48 40.16 -13.88
C ASN A 259 30.60 40.92 -13.13
N THR A 260 30.35 41.32 -11.87
CA THR A 260 31.34 42.07 -11.08
C THR A 260 31.66 41.37 -9.76
N ARG A 261 32.77 40.62 -9.72
CA ARG A 261 33.44 40.22 -8.48
C ARG A 261 34.95 40.38 -8.62
N ARG A 262 35.53 41.28 -7.80
CA ARG A 262 36.99 41.46 -7.66
C ARG A 262 37.57 40.34 -6.78
N GLY A 263 38.74 39.82 -7.21
CA GLY A 263 39.75 39.21 -6.33
C GLY A 263 39.66 37.71 -6.06
N HIS A 264 40.07 36.87 -7.03
CA HIS A 264 40.92 35.68 -6.81
C HIS A 264 41.36 35.11 -8.18
N GLY A 265 42.65 34.78 -8.31
CA GLY A 265 43.28 34.40 -9.58
C GLY A 265 42.98 32.96 -10.01
N LEU A 266 42.04 32.82 -10.94
CA LEU A 266 41.96 31.83 -12.03
C LEU A 266 40.66 32.15 -12.78
N LYS A 267 40.78 32.85 -13.91
CA LYS A 267 39.65 33.34 -14.71
C LYS A 267 39.21 32.26 -15.72
N TYR A 268 38.09 31.60 -15.45
CA TYR A 268 37.25 30.93 -16.47
C TYR A 268 35.77 31.19 -16.14
N ASN A 269 34.95 31.42 -17.17
CA ASN A 269 33.59 31.95 -17.08
C ASN A 269 32.66 31.08 -16.20
N ARG A 270 32.35 31.53 -14.98
CA ARG A 270 31.44 30.84 -14.05
C ARG A 270 30.01 31.37 -14.15
N VAL A 271 29.03 30.47 -14.33
CA VAL A 271 27.63 30.71 -13.93
C VAL A 271 27.47 30.19 -12.50
N ASN A 272 27.33 31.08 -11.53
CA ASN A 272 27.02 30.72 -10.14
C ASN A 272 25.53 30.93 -9.87
N LEU A 273 24.81 29.88 -9.48
CA LEU A 273 23.50 30.01 -8.82
C LEU A 273 23.73 30.52 -7.39
N VAL A 274 23.21 31.71 -7.07
CA VAL A 274 23.41 32.34 -5.75
C VAL A 274 22.08 32.34 -4.97
N LEU A 275 22.03 31.60 -3.86
CA LEU A 275 21.05 31.78 -2.80
C LEU A 275 21.51 32.92 -1.85
N VAL A 276 20.67 33.93 -1.65
CA VAL A 276 20.82 35.00 -0.63
C VAL A 276 19.44 35.11 0.04
N ARG A 277 19.17 35.06 1.35
CA ARG A 277 19.88 34.94 2.65
C ARG A 277 18.81 34.28 3.57
N GLN A 278 18.93 33.04 4.04
CA GLN A 278 19.39 32.73 5.41
C GLN A 278 19.90 31.27 5.51
N TRP A 279 20.10 30.62 4.37
CA TRP A 279 20.60 29.25 4.25
C TRP A 279 21.87 29.27 3.41
N ARG A 280 23.05 29.15 4.05
CA ARG A 280 24.32 29.02 3.31
C ARG A 280 24.43 27.57 2.82
N ILE A 281 24.27 27.28 1.53
CA ILE A 281 24.82 26.09 0.85
C ILE A 281 25.37 26.61 -0.49
N GLY A 282 26.61 26.29 -0.84
CA GLY A 282 27.22 26.68 -2.12
C GLY A 282 27.87 25.47 -2.77
N VAL A 283 27.60 25.26 -4.06
CA VAL A 283 28.20 24.25 -4.94
C VAL A 283 29.10 25.00 -5.93
N ASN A 284 30.35 24.56 -6.11
CA ASN A 284 31.32 25.13 -7.05
C ASN A 284 31.58 24.11 -8.18
N THR A 285 31.20 24.41 -9.42
CA THR A 285 31.61 23.65 -10.62
C THR A 285 31.78 24.61 -11.81
N ASP A 286 32.88 24.49 -12.57
CA ASP A 286 33.24 25.40 -13.67
C ASP A 286 32.53 25.01 -15.00
N PHE A 287 32.20 26.00 -15.85
CA PHE A 287 31.57 25.85 -17.18
C PHE A 287 32.38 26.60 -18.27
N VAL A 288 32.51 26.07 -19.48
CA VAL A 288 32.98 26.81 -20.68
C VAL A 288 32.14 26.37 -21.88
N VAL A 289 31.54 27.32 -22.61
CA VAL A 289 30.81 27.08 -23.87
C VAL A 289 31.41 28.01 -24.95
N PRO A 290 31.86 27.50 -26.11
CA PRO A 290 32.26 28.35 -27.22
C PRO A 290 31.02 28.78 -28.00
N CYS A 291 30.79 30.09 -28.10
CA CYS A 291 29.75 30.66 -28.95
C CYS A 291 30.33 30.90 -30.35
N GLY A 292 29.80 30.20 -31.35
CA GLY A 292 30.00 30.52 -32.76
C GLY A 292 28.67 30.42 -33.50
N GLY A 293 28.23 31.54 -34.09
CA GLY A 293 27.21 31.58 -35.14
C GLY A 293 25.75 31.78 -34.69
N ALA A 294 25.30 33.03 -34.78
CA ALA A 294 23.94 33.55 -34.88
C ALA A 294 22.74 32.59 -34.73
N CYS A 295 21.96 32.76 -33.65
CA CYS A 295 20.50 32.56 -33.67
C CYS A 295 19.83 33.47 -32.63
N ARG A 296 19.05 34.44 -33.12
CA ARG A 296 18.14 35.27 -32.33
C ARG A 296 16.85 34.47 -32.08
N ASP A 297 16.82 33.74 -30.97
CA ASP A 297 15.65 33.48 -30.10
C ASP A 297 16.00 32.35 -29.14
N ILE A 298 16.20 32.67 -27.85
CA ILE A 298 16.67 31.70 -26.84
C ILE A 298 15.78 31.81 -25.60
N ARG A 299 14.63 31.13 -25.64
CA ARG A 299 13.83 30.79 -24.44
C ARG A 299 13.71 29.28 -24.19
N HIS A 300 14.35 28.44 -25.02
CA HIS A 300 14.28 26.98 -24.93
C HIS A 300 15.61 26.18 -24.95
N PRO A 301 16.80 26.72 -25.29
CA PRO A 301 18.02 25.88 -25.33
C PRO A 301 18.65 25.54 -23.97
N LEU A 302 18.39 26.33 -22.91
CA LEU A 302 19.10 26.15 -21.63
C LEU A 302 18.56 24.96 -20.82
N THR A 303 17.25 24.72 -20.84
CA THR A 303 16.60 23.57 -20.19
C THR A 303 17.05 22.27 -20.84
N ASP A 304 17.13 22.27 -22.17
CA ASP A 304 17.50 21.08 -22.94
C ASP A 304 19.02 20.84 -22.93
N ALA A 305 19.85 21.88 -22.89
CA ALA A 305 21.29 21.73 -22.70
C ALA A 305 21.67 21.23 -21.29
N VAL A 306 20.96 21.68 -20.23
CA VAL A 306 21.18 21.21 -18.85
C VAL A 306 20.62 19.79 -18.65
N ARG A 307 19.46 19.47 -19.22
CA ARG A 307 18.91 18.10 -19.24
C ARG A 307 19.81 17.16 -20.05
N ALA A 308 20.23 17.55 -21.25
CA ALA A 308 21.12 16.75 -22.09
C ALA A 308 22.49 16.55 -21.44
N PHE A 309 23.04 17.55 -20.74
CA PHE A 309 24.31 17.41 -20.01
C PHE A 309 24.19 16.54 -18.76
N MET A 310 23.11 16.66 -17.96
CA MET A 310 22.84 15.77 -16.83
C MET A 310 22.62 14.32 -17.29
N PHE A 311 21.90 14.15 -18.40
CA PHE A 311 21.70 12.86 -19.05
C PHE A 311 23.02 12.29 -19.59
N LEU A 312 23.83 13.07 -20.32
CA LEU A 312 25.16 12.66 -20.81
C LEU A 312 26.16 12.34 -19.69
N LYS A 313 26.10 13.03 -18.54
CA LYS A 313 26.96 12.73 -17.37
C LYS A 313 26.49 11.48 -16.65
N LEU A 314 25.19 11.30 -16.43
CA LEU A 314 24.64 10.07 -15.85
C LEU A 314 24.91 8.86 -16.75
N THR A 315 24.74 8.99 -18.08
CA THR A 315 24.97 7.90 -19.04
C THR A 315 26.45 7.63 -19.32
N LYS A 316 27.35 8.63 -19.43
CA LYS A 316 28.81 8.36 -19.49
C LYS A 316 29.34 7.73 -18.20
N ILE A 317 28.75 8.05 -17.05
CA ILE A 317 29.08 7.43 -15.75
C ILE A 317 28.63 5.96 -15.71
N ASP A 318 27.58 5.57 -16.44
CA ASP A 318 27.18 4.16 -16.55
C ASP A 318 27.97 3.42 -17.66
N LEU A 319 28.31 4.08 -18.78
CA LEU A 319 29.00 3.47 -19.95
C LEU A 319 30.50 3.18 -19.72
N ILE A 320 31.21 3.98 -18.90
CA ILE A 320 32.62 3.73 -18.55
C ILE A 320 32.79 2.41 -17.75
N PHE A 321 31.73 1.92 -17.11
CA PHE A 321 31.77 0.73 -16.25
C PHE A 321 31.36 -0.57 -16.96
N GLU A 322 30.74 -0.50 -18.14
CA GLU A 322 30.51 -1.69 -18.98
C GLU A 322 31.83 -2.19 -19.62
N VAL A 323 32.82 -1.30 -19.79
CA VAL A 323 34.14 -1.62 -20.37
C VAL A 323 35.13 -2.23 -19.34
N ALA A 324 34.89 -2.09 -18.04
CA ALA A 324 35.80 -2.59 -16.99
C ALA A 324 35.61 -4.09 -16.64
N GLY A 325 34.64 -4.78 -17.26
CA GLY A 325 34.38 -6.21 -17.07
C GLY A 325 35.25 -7.16 -17.91
N ARG A 326 36.59 -7.14 -17.77
CA ARG A 326 37.47 -8.16 -18.39
C ARG A 326 37.91 -9.26 -17.41
N LYS A 327 37.75 -10.52 -17.88
CA LYS A 327 37.94 -11.85 -17.27
C LYS A 327 39.38 -12.20 -16.79
N PRO A 328 39.57 -13.28 -15.98
CA PRO A 328 40.77 -13.52 -15.16
C PRO A 328 41.88 -14.36 -15.81
N ARG A 329 43.13 -14.14 -15.35
CA ARG A 329 44.30 -15.05 -15.34
C ARG A 329 45.12 -14.69 -14.08
N SER A 330 45.72 -15.53 -13.23
CA SER A 330 45.91 -16.98 -13.09
C SER A 330 46.63 -17.21 -11.73
N ILE A 331 46.26 -18.28 -11.00
CA ILE A 331 47.11 -19.12 -10.11
C ILE A 331 47.37 -18.72 -8.63
N LEU A 332 46.83 -19.56 -7.72
CA LEU A 332 47.29 -20.09 -6.39
C LEU A 332 47.62 -19.08 -5.24
N SER A 333 47.33 -19.30 -3.95
CA SER A 333 46.99 -20.47 -3.13
C SER A 333 46.36 -20.05 -1.77
N SER A 334 45.65 -20.99 -1.14
CA SER A 334 45.31 -21.12 0.29
C SER A 334 44.33 -20.15 0.97
N GLY A 335 43.20 -20.71 1.44
CA GLY A 335 42.71 -20.46 2.80
C GLY A 335 41.47 -19.56 2.99
N SER A 336 40.28 -20.13 2.79
CA SER A 336 39.12 -20.06 3.70
C SER A 336 38.54 -18.71 4.21
N ILE A 337 37.29 -18.47 3.78
CA ILE A 337 36.07 -18.08 4.56
C ILE A 337 35.36 -16.75 4.18
N HIS A 338 34.10 -16.96 3.78
CA HIS A 338 32.94 -16.09 3.54
C HIS A 338 32.86 -14.71 4.24
N LEU A 339 32.62 -13.66 3.44
CA LEU A 339 32.05 -12.37 3.87
C LEU A 339 31.27 -11.70 2.73
N TYR A 340 30.07 -12.20 2.44
CA TYR A 340 29.10 -11.54 1.54
C TYR A 340 27.63 -11.69 2.00
N THR A 341 27.38 -11.73 3.32
CA THR A 341 26.04 -12.00 3.87
C THR A 341 25.54 -11.00 4.93
N SER A 342 26.28 -9.94 5.28
CA SER A 342 25.95 -9.11 6.45
C SER A 342 25.12 -7.85 6.19
N TYR A 343 25.20 -7.23 5.00
CA TYR A 343 24.45 -5.98 4.74
C TYR A 343 22.95 -6.21 4.45
N ASP A 344 22.61 -7.28 3.75
CA ASP A 344 21.21 -7.69 3.50
C ASP A 344 20.51 -8.25 4.75
N LEU A 345 21.27 -8.83 5.69
CA LEU A 345 20.72 -9.33 6.96
C LEU A 345 20.36 -8.18 7.92
N LEU A 346 21.10 -7.08 7.88
CA LEU A 346 20.92 -5.92 8.74
C LEU A 346 19.73 -5.03 8.34
N LEU A 347 19.46 -4.91 7.03
CA LEU A 347 18.24 -4.27 6.52
C LEU A 347 16.99 -5.11 6.83
N LYS A 348 17.07 -6.45 6.71
CA LYS A 348 15.96 -7.35 7.07
C LYS A 348 15.63 -7.29 8.56
N THR A 349 16.63 -7.34 9.43
CA THR A 349 16.41 -7.40 10.89
C THR A 349 15.87 -6.10 11.50
N ASN A 350 16.19 -4.92 10.96
CA ASN A 350 15.64 -3.64 11.45
C ASN A 350 14.24 -3.35 10.89
N LEU A 351 13.94 -3.80 9.67
CA LEU A 351 12.57 -3.76 9.12
C LEU A 351 11.65 -4.72 9.87
N ASP A 352 12.08 -5.97 10.12
CA ASP A 352 11.32 -6.98 10.87
C ASP A 352 10.95 -6.51 12.29
N LYS A 353 11.82 -5.73 12.95
CA LYS A 353 11.54 -5.18 14.30
C LYS A 353 10.48 -4.08 14.28
N SER A 354 10.51 -3.18 13.29
CA SER A 354 9.44 -2.18 13.09
C SER A 354 8.11 -2.82 12.66
N GLU A 355 8.17 -3.87 11.83
CA GLU A 355 7.01 -4.66 11.43
C GLU A 355 6.41 -5.41 12.63
N SER A 356 7.24 -5.99 13.50
CA SER A 356 6.75 -6.67 14.72
C SER A 356 6.05 -5.72 15.71
N PHE A 357 6.50 -4.46 15.79
CA PHE A 357 5.96 -3.46 16.70
C PHE A 357 4.64 -2.85 16.19
N GLN A 358 4.51 -2.60 14.89
CA GLN A 358 3.22 -2.17 14.30
C GLN A 358 2.20 -3.32 14.27
N ARG A 359 2.66 -4.55 14.02
CA ARG A 359 1.84 -5.76 14.07
C ARG A 359 1.30 -6.01 15.48
N SER A 360 2.10 -5.84 16.53
CA SER A 360 1.64 -6.02 17.92
C SER A 360 0.67 -4.93 18.39
N ALA A 361 0.82 -3.67 17.96
CA ALA A 361 -0.11 -2.59 18.28
C ALA A 361 -1.49 -2.77 17.61
N TRP A 362 -1.52 -3.17 16.33
CA TRP A 362 -2.76 -3.47 15.61
C TRP A 362 -3.46 -4.74 16.12
N LEU A 363 -2.71 -5.78 16.50
CA LEU A 363 -3.29 -7.02 17.03
C LEU A 363 -3.85 -6.88 18.46
N ASN A 364 -3.45 -5.82 19.19
CA ASN A 364 -3.95 -5.49 20.53
C ASN A 364 -5.07 -4.45 20.52
N MET A 365 -5.34 -3.80 19.39
CA MET A 365 -6.46 -2.89 19.21
C MET A 365 -7.57 -3.64 18.45
N SER A 366 -8.82 -3.50 18.93
CA SER A 366 -10.05 -4.04 18.31
C SER A 366 -10.49 -5.46 18.72
N VAL A 367 -10.50 -5.75 20.02
CA VAL A 367 -11.60 -6.53 20.61
C VAL A 367 -12.02 -5.77 21.86
N GLY A 368 -13.26 -5.24 21.88
CA GLY A 368 -13.81 -4.67 23.10
C GLY A 368 -13.64 -5.67 24.24
N GLN A 369 -13.03 -5.23 25.35
CA GLN A 369 -12.96 -6.00 26.58
C GLN A 369 -14.40 -6.30 27.00
N GLY A 370 -14.86 -7.54 26.78
CA GLY A 370 -16.19 -7.96 27.23
C GLY A 370 -16.88 -9.09 26.45
N ASN A 371 -16.42 -9.52 25.27
CA ASN A 371 -17.18 -10.51 24.49
C ASN A 371 -16.65 -11.96 24.64
N PRO A 372 -17.53 -12.98 24.79
CA PRO A 372 -17.11 -14.35 25.08
C PRO A 372 -16.17 -14.93 24.02
N ASN A 373 -15.16 -15.64 24.51
CA ASN A 373 -14.20 -16.43 23.74
C ASN A 373 -14.95 -17.34 22.73
N PRO A 374 -14.61 -17.37 21.42
CA PRO A 374 -15.22 -18.29 20.46
C PRO A 374 -15.11 -19.75 20.89
N ALA A 375 -14.14 -20.06 21.75
CA ALA A 375 -13.98 -21.36 22.37
C ALA A 375 -15.04 -21.74 23.42
N SER A 376 -15.94 -20.82 23.77
CA SER A 376 -17.08 -21.11 24.66
C SER A 376 -18.28 -21.70 23.90
N SER A 377 -18.37 -21.45 22.59
CA SER A 377 -19.39 -22.06 21.71
C SER A 377 -19.06 -23.53 21.51
N ARG A 378 -19.81 -24.43 22.16
CA ARG A 378 -19.56 -25.89 22.08
C ARG A 378 -19.88 -26.47 20.70
N ASN A 379 -20.72 -25.80 19.90
CA ASN A 379 -21.11 -26.23 18.55
C ASN A 379 -21.28 -25.03 17.58
N PHE A 380 -21.46 -25.34 16.29
CA PHE A 380 -21.58 -24.36 15.20
C PHE A 380 -22.80 -23.43 15.32
N LEU A 381 -23.95 -23.93 15.79
CA LEU A 381 -25.18 -23.14 15.88
C LEU A 381 -25.06 -22.06 16.96
N ASP A 382 -24.51 -22.41 18.13
CA ASP A 382 -24.22 -21.45 19.20
C ASP A 382 -23.24 -20.37 18.73
N TRP A 383 -22.29 -20.75 17.87
CA TRP A 383 -21.32 -19.81 17.31
C TRP A 383 -21.96 -18.83 16.33
N LEU A 384 -22.91 -19.27 15.50
CA LEU A 384 -23.70 -18.40 14.63
C LEU A 384 -24.62 -17.47 15.42
N ASP A 385 -25.31 -17.99 16.44
CA ASP A 385 -26.18 -17.20 17.32
C ASP A 385 -25.39 -16.07 18.02
N ARG A 386 -24.18 -16.37 18.50
CA ARG A 386 -23.28 -15.37 19.06
C ARG A 386 -22.93 -14.26 18.04
N ILE A 387 -22.67 -14.61 16.79
CA ILE A 387 -22.38 -13.62 15.74
C ILE A 387 -23.63 -12.77 15.45
N ALA A 388 -24.82 -13.38 15.38
CA ALA A 388 -26.07 -12.67 15.19
C ALA A 388 -26.34 -11.66 16.33
N LYS A 389 -26.16 -12.08 17.59
CA LYS A 389 -26.26 -11.21 18.78
C LYS A 389 -25.25 -10.07 18.75
N GLN A 390 -24.03 -10.33 18.29
CA GLN A 390 -23.00 -9.29 18.16
C GLN A 390 -23.36 -8.25 17.10
N ARG A 391 -23.92 -8.66 15.95
CA ARG A 391 -24.43 -7.71 14.94
C ARG A 391 -25.51 -6.82 15.52
N GLN A 392 -26.49 -7.41 16.22
CA GLN A 392 -27.56 -6.67 16.91
C GLN A 392 -26.99 -5.67 17.94
N SER A 393 -26.00 -6.07 18.75
CA SER A 393 -25.36 -5.18 19.72
C SER A 393 -24.50 -4.08 19.10
N THR A 394 -24.00 -4.29 17.87
CA THR A 394 -23.17 -3.30 17.15
C THR A 394 -24.02 -2.14 16.62
N GLY A 395 -25.27 -2.43 16.27
CA GLY A 395 -26.29 -1.47 15.92
C GLY A 395 -27.57 -2.21 15.61
N SER A 396 -28.69 -1.77 16.20
CA SER A 396 -29.99 -2.40 16.00
C SER A 396 -30.49 -2.25 14.55
N SER A 397 -30.02 -1.19 13.88
CA SER A 397 -30.20 -0.90 12.47
C SER A 397 -28.96 -0.19 11.90
N VAL A 398 -28.73 -0.34 10.60
CA VAL A 398 -27.67 0.40 9.89
C VAL A 398 -27.86 1.92 9.93
N ALA A 399 -29.08 2.41 10.19
CA ALA A 399 -29.35 3.84 10.36
C ALA A 399 -28.60 4.44 11.56
N GLU A 400 -28.53 3.69 12.66
CA GLU A 400 -27.88 4.07 13.92
C GLU A 400 -26.36 3.85 13.89
N PHE A 401 -25.90 2.97 13.00
CA PHE A 401 -24.48 2.67 12.87
C PHE A 401 -23.70 3.83 12.22
N LYS A 402 -22.51 4.13 12.73
CA LYS A 402 -21.60 5.13 12.14
C LYS A 402 -20.92 4.57 10.89
N PHE A 403 -21.61 4.64 9.76
CA PHE A 403 -21.10 4.13 8.48
C PHE A 403 -19.85 4.89 8.00
N ALA A 404 -18.81 4.16 7.62
CA ALA A 404 -17.57 4.73 7.11
C ALA A 404 -17.72 5.20 5.66
N LYS A 405 -17.82 6.52 5.45
CA LYS A 405 -18.04 7.12 4.12
C LYS A 405 -16.96 6.76 3.09
N CYS A 406 -15.73 6.49 3.51
CA CYS A 406 -14.64 6.10 2.58
C CYS A 406 -14.89 4.79 1.84
N ARG A 407 -15.84 3.96 2.30
CA ARG A 407 -16.28 2.73 1.62
C ARG A 407 -17.07 2.98 0.35
N VAL A 408 -17.61 4.19 0.19
CA VAL A 408 -18.50 4.54 -0.92
C VAL A 408 -17.79 5.53 -1.84
N ARG A 409 -17.94 5.30 -3.14
CA ARG A 409 -17.67 6.30 -4.17
C ARG A 409 -18.90 6.48 -5.04
N GLN A 410 -19.15 7.71 -5.46
CA GLN A 410 -20.18 8.01 -6.43
C GLN A 410 -19.61 7.86 -7.84
N LEU A 411 -20.36 7.21 -8.72
CA LEU A 411 -20.01 6.99 -10.11
C LEU A 411 -20.66 8.02 -11.03
N SER A 412 -21.97 8.23 -10.87
CA SER A 412 -22.75 9.21 -11.65
C SER A 412 -23.96 9.75 -10.85
N GLY A 413 -24.64 10.74 -11.43
CA GLY A 413 -25.80 11.40 -10.85
C GLY A 413 -25.47 12.44 -9.77
N PRO A 414 -26.49 13.04 -9.11
CA PRO A 414 -26.28 14.10 -8.12
C PRO A 414 -25.71 13.57 -6.80
N ASN A 415 -24.85 14.37 -6.14
CA ASN A 415 -24.31 14.07 -4.79
C ASN A 415 -25.37 14.04 -3.67
N LEU A 416 -26.60 14.37 -4.02
CA LEU A 416 -27.78 14.36 -3.17
C LEU A 416 -28.75 13.36 -3.78
N PHE A 417 -29.48 12.66 -2.93
CA PHE A 417 -30.69 11.98 -3.40
C PHE A 417 -31.65 13.08 -3.89
N PRO A 418 -32.44 12.83 -4.96
CA PRO A 418 -33.43 13.80 -5.41
C PRO A 418 -34.27 14.32 -4.24
N ASP A 419 -34.52 15.64 -4.19
CA ASP A 419 -35.17 16.27 -3.04
C ASP A 419 -36.57 15.69 -2.83
N VAL A 420 -36.81 15.14 -1.64
CA VAL A 420 -38.06 14.47 -1.26
C VAL A 420 -39.27 15.44 -1.31
N ALA A 421 -39.01 16.75 -1.38
CA ALA A 421 -40.04 17.78 -1.48
C ALA A 421 -40.78 17.79 -2.85
N GLU A 422 -40.22 17.20 -3.91
CA GLU A 422 -40.93 16.98 -5.18
C GLU A 422 -41.63 15.60 -5.24
N THR A 423 -41.43 14.75 -4.21
CA THR A 423 -42.02 13.42 -4.10
C THR A 423 -43.21 13.42 -3.14
N GLY A 424 -44.28 14.11 -3.53
CA GLY A 424 -45.61 13.68 -3.09
C GLY A 424 -45.86 12.22 -3.50
N LYS A 425 -46.86 11.56 -2.90
CA LYS A 425 -47.36 10.25 -3.38
C LYS A 425 -47.57 10.35 -4.91
N GLY A 426 -46.81 9.57 -5.69
CA GLY A 426 -46.77 9.62 -7.15
C GLY A 426 -45.54 10.27 -7.81
N GLY A 427 -44.49 10.65 -7.06
CA GLY A 427 -43.25 11.23 -7.62
C GLY A 427 -42.36 10.25 -8.43
N LEU A 428 -41.41 10.79 -9.20
CA LEU A 428 -40.56 10.06 -10.18
C LEU A 428 -39.71 8.91 -9.63
N PHE A 429 -39.65 8.70 -8.30
CA PHE A 429 -38.71 7.80 -7.61
C PHE A 429 -39.35 6.90 -6.54
N GLU A 430 -40.67 6.67 -6.60
CA GLU A 430 -41.41 5.77 -5.69
C GLU A 430 -40.87 4.33 -5.61
N GLY A 431 -40.08 3.89 -6.60
CA GLY A 431 -39.56 2.53 -6.69
C GLY A 431 -38.48 2.17 -5.68
N GLY A 432 -37.86 3.16 -5.05
CA GLY A 432 -36.90 2.97 -3.97
C GLY A 432 -35.45 2.76 -4.42
N VAL A 433 -34.67 2.07 -3.58
CA VAL A 433 -33.23 1.87 -3.76
C VAL A 433 -32.94 0.47 -4.26
N LEU A 434 -32.09 0.33 -5.29
CA LEU A 434 -31.65 -0.96 -5.80
C LEU A 434 -30.20 -1.25 -5.38
N TYR A 435 -29.98 -2.35 -4.67
CA TYR A 435 -28.66 -2.97 -4.58
C TYR A 435 -28.48 -3.94 -5.76
N TRP A 436 -27.67 -3.55 -6.74
CA TRP A 436 -27.14 -4.44 -7.76
C TRP A 436 -25.94 -5.20 -7.20
N MET A 437 -26.18 -6.45 -6.83
CA MET A 437 -25.20 -7.40 -6.33
C MET A 437 -24.40 -7.99 -7.50
N ASN A 438 -23.07 -8.02 -7.36
CA ASN A 438 -22.18 -8.60 -8.35
C ASN A 438 -21.17 -9.55 -7.68
N ARG A 439 -20.20 -9.02 -6.94
CA ARG A 439 -19.12 -9.81 -6.31
C ARG A 439 -19.49 -10.32 -4.91
N ASP A 440 -20.28 -9.57 -4.14
CA ASP A 440 -20.51 -9.85 -2.72
C ASP A 440 -21.86 -10.53 -2.46
N GLN A 441 -21.95 -11.81 -2.82
CA GLN A 441 -23.22 -12.56 -2.87
C GLN A 441 -23.66 -13.10 -1.49
N ARG A 442 -23.96 -12.18 -0.58
CA ARG A 442 -24.44 -12.45 0.78
C ARG A 442 -25.27 -11.29 1.30
N VAL A 443 -26.18 -11.57 2.24
CA VAL A 443 -27.03 -10.54 2.86
C VAL A 443 -26.34 -9.88 4.06
N GLN A 444 -25.92 -10.68 5.04
CA GLN A 444 -25.21 -10.17 6.23
C GLN A 444 -23.72 -9.95 5.95
N ASP A 445 -23.11 -9.08 6.76
CA ASP A 445 -21.70 -8.68 6.61
C ASP A 445 -21.36 -8.14 5.20
N ASN A 446 -22.32 -7.45 4.57
CA ASN A 446 -22.19 -6.84 3.25
C ASN A 446 -22.31 -5.32 3.34
N TRP A 447 -21.20 -4.59 3.17
CA TRP A 447 -21.21 -3.13 3.27
C TRP A 447 -22.03 -2.45 2.16
N ALA A 448 -22.13 -3.04 0.96
CA ALA A 448 -22.92 -2.49 -0.13
C ALA A 448 -24.42 -2.62 0.17
N PHE A 449 -24.84 -3.77 0.67
CA PHE A 449 -26.23 -4.01 1.05
C PHE A 449 -26.65 -3.17 2.27
N LEU A 450 -25.78 -3.09 3.29
CA LEU A 450 -25.97 -2.20 4.43
C LEU A 450 -26.10 -0.73 4.00
N TYR A 451 -25.27 -0.27 3.05
CA TYR A 451 -25.37 1.09 2.53
C TYR A 451 -26.67 1.32 1.75
N ALA A 452 -27.09 0.36 0.93
CA ALA A 452 -28.36 0.44 0.21
C ALA A 452 -29.56 0.50 1.17
N GLN A 453 -29.60 -0.33 2.21
CA GLN A 453 -30.63 -0.25 3.25
C GLN A 453 -30.58 1.08 4.00
N ARG A 454 -29.39 1.60 4.29
CA ARG A 454 -29.24 2.91 4.94
C ARG A 454 -29.86 4.03 4.11
N LEU A 455 -29.67 4.01 2.79
CA LEU A 455 -30.30 4.97 1.89
C LEU A 455 -31.83 4.77 1.87
N ALA A 456 -32.30 3.54 1.68
CA ALA A 456 -33.73 3.25 1.64
C ALA A 456 -34.47 3.68 2.93
N LEU A 457 -33.87 3.41 4.09
CA LEU A 457 -34.39 3.85 5.39
C LEU A 457 -34.40 5.38 5.53
N LYS A 458 -33.33 6.05 5.08
CA LYS A 458 -33.22 7.51 5.14
C LYS A 458 -34.32 8.20 4.32
N PHE A 459 -34.73 7.63 3.20
CA PHE A 459 -35.72 8.20 2.28
C PHE A 459 -37.11 7.59 2.42
N GLU A 460 -37.30 6.66 3.36
CA GLU A 460 -38.59 6.01 3.61
C GLU A 460 -39.18 5.29 2.38
N VAL A 461 -38.30 4.69 1.58
CA VAL A 461 -38.65 4.02 0.31
C VAL A 461 -38.35 2.52 0.35
N PRO A 462 -38.91 1.71 -0.57
CA PRO A 462 -38.56 0.30 -0.70
C PRO A 462 -37.06 0.06 -0.96
N LEU A 463 -36.59 -1.12 -0.56
CA LEU A 463 -35.26 -1.62 -0.87
C LEU A 463 -35.39 -2.86 -1.75
N HIS A 464 -34.65 -2.91 -2.85
CA HIS A 464 -34.58 -4.03 -3.77
C HIS A 464 -33.15 -4.57 -3.83
N ALA A 465 -33.02 -5.88 -4.01
CA ALA A 465 -31.76 -6.53 -4.36
C ALA A 465 -31.87 -7.14 -5.75
N CYS A 466 -30.80 -7.10 -6.54
CA CYS A 466 -30.77 -7.67 -7.88
C CYS A 466 -29.44 -8.38 -8.15
N PHE A 467 -29.50 -9.54 -8.80
CA PHE A 467 -28.35 -10.18 -9.41
C PHE A 467 -28.59 -10.32 -10.92
N CYS A 468 -27.64 -9.84 -11.73
CA CYS A 468 -27.67 -9.98 -13.18
C CYS A 468 -26.78 -11.16 -13.58
N MET A 469 -27.39 -12.26 -14.01
CA MET A 469 -26.70 -13.49 -14.36
C MET A 469 -26.31 -13.50 -15.84
N VAL A 470 -25.00 -13.67 -16.07
CA VAL A 470 -24.41 -13.83 -17.39
C VAL A 470 -24.15 -15.33 -17.62
N PRO A 471 -24.75 -15.97 -18.63
CA PRO A 471 -24.64 -17.42 -18.84
C PRO A 471 -23.22 -17.84 -19.28
N ARG A 472 -22.45 -16.95 -19.91
CA ARG A 472 -21.09 -17.22 -20.37
C ARG A 472 -20.10 -16.18 -19.84
N PHE A 473 -19.67 -16.36 -18.60
CA PHE A 473 -18.69 -15.48 -17.95
C PHE A 473 -17.28 -16.10 -18.00
N GLN A 474 -16.35 -15.48 -18.73
CA GLN A 474 -14.95 -15.91 -18.85
C GLN A 474 -14.78 -17.40 -19.25
N ALA A 475 -14.06 -18.17 -18.42
CA ALA A 475 -13.87 -19.61 -18.54
C ALA A 475 -14.75 -20.40 -17.56
N ALA A 476 -15.77 -19.77 -16.97
CA ALA A 476 -16.66 -20.41 -16.01
C ALA A 476 -17.40 -21.61 -16.62
N THR A 477 -17.64 -22.59 -15.79
CA THR A 477 -18.19 -23.91 -16.14
C THR A 477 -19.34 -24.25 -15.23
N LEU A 478 -20.06 -25.33 -15.51
CA LEU A 478 -21.16 -25.84 -14.67
C LEU A 478 -20.78 -25.93 -13.19
N ARG A 479 -19.52 -26.27 -12.88
CA ARG A 479 -18.96 -26.24 -11.53
C ARG A 479 -19.16 -24.89 -10.83
N HIS A 480 -18.79 -23.80 -11.49
CA HIS A 480 -18.87 -22.44 -10.97
C HIS A 480 -20.32 -21.99 -10.83
N PHE A 481 -21.13 -22.22 -11.88
CA PHE A 481 -22.55 -21.86 -11.87
C PHE A 481 -23.35 -22.60 -10.81
N THR A 482 -23.06 -23.88 -10.58
CA THR A 482 -23.71 -24.64 -9.50
C THR A 482 -23.40 -24.03 -8.14
N PHE A 483 -22.13 -23.68 -7.89
CA PHE A 483 -21.71 -23.05 -6.64
C PHE A 483 -22.32 -21.65 -6.46
N LEU A 484 -22.39 -20.86 -7.53
CA LEU A 484 -23.06 -19.54 -7.58
C LEU A 484 -24.55 -19.66 -7.25
N VAL A 485 -25.26 -20.52 -7.97
CA VAL A 485 -26.72 -20.69 -7.82
C VAL A 485 -27.10 -21.17 -6.43
N ASP A 486 -26.34 -22.09 -5.85
CA ASP A 486 -26.57 -22.53 -4.46
C ASP A 486 -26.45 -21.38 -3.46
N GLY A 487 -25.54 -20.42 -3.71
CA GLY A 487 -25.41 -19.21 -2.90
C GLY A 487 -26.55 -18.21 -3.10
N LEU A 488 -26.93 -17.96 -4.35
CA LEU A 488 -28.04 -17.03 -4.67
C LEU A 488 -29.39 -17.53 -4.15
N ALA A 489 -29.62 -18.85 -4.12
CA ALA A 489 -30.82 -19.43 -3.50
C ALA A 489 -30.89 -19.16 -1.98
N GLU A 490 -29.74 -19.15 -1.30
CA GLU A 490 -29.67 -18.75 0.12
C GLU A 490 -29.92 -17.24 0.29
N VAL A 491 -29.38 -16.41 -0.61
CA VAL A 491 -29.61 -14.96 -0.63
C VAL A 491 -31.09 -14.64 -0.83
N GLU A 492 -31.77 -15.25 -1.80
CA GLU A 492 -33.21 -15.04 -2.04
C GLU A 492 -34.02 -15.37 -0.78
N LYS A 493 -33.74 -16.51 -0.15
CA LYS A 493 -34.44 -16.93 1.07
C LYS A 493 -34.26 -15.93 2.21
N GLU A 494 -33.05 -15.42 2.41
CA GLU A 494 -32.78 -14.44 3.46
C GLU A 494 -33.39 -13.06 3.14
N CYS A 495 -33.31 -12.60 1.89
CA CYS A 495 -33.99 -11.40 1.42
C CYS A 495 -35.52 -11.48 1.65
N CYS A 496 -36.14 -12.63 1.34
CA CYS A 496 -37.56 -12.86 1.60
C CYS A 496 -37.90 -12.75 3.10
N ALA A 497 -37.08 -13.31 3.99
CA ALA A 497 -37.28 -13.21 5.43
C ALA A 497 -37.15 -11.75 5.96
N LEU A 498 -36.38 -10.92 5.26
CA LEU A 498 -36.17 -9.50 5.58
C LEU A 498 -37.12 -8.56 4.82
N GLN A 499 -38.12 -9.10 4.11
CA GLN A 499 -39.07 -8.32 3.29
C GLN A 499 -38.39 -7.44 2.21
N ILE A 500 -37.27 -7.91 1.67
CA ILE A 500 -36.53 -7.26 0.59
C ILE A 500 -36.74 -8.09 -0.69
N PRO A 501 -37.38 -7.55 -1.74
CA PRO A 501 -37.51 -8.25 -3.00
C PRO A 501 -36.14 -8.53 -3.65
N PHE A 502 -35.90 -9.79 -4.01
CA PHE A 502 -34.72 -10.22 -4.75
C PHE A 502 -35.09 -10.47 -6.22
N HIS A 503 -34.38 -9.83 -7.14
CA HIS A 503 -34.58 -9.92 -8.58
C HIS A 503 -33.41 -10.67 -9.21
N LEU A 504 -33.67 -11.85 -9.77
CA LEU A 504 -32.71 -12.51 -10.65
C LEU A 504 -33.06 -12.14 -12.10
N VAL A 505 -32.19 -11.41 -12.77
CA VAL A 505 -32.33 -11.08 -14.19
C VAL A 505 -31.28 -11.81 -15.01
N LEU A 506 -31.68 -12.33 -16.17
CA LEU A 506 -30.81 -13.05 -17.09
C LEU A 506 -30.50 -12.12 -18.26
N THR A 507 -29.23 -12.06 -18.67
CA THR A 507 -28.86 -11.36 -19.89
C THR A 507 -29.18 -12.24 -21.10
N ASP A 508 -29.78 -11.66 -22.13
CA ASP A 508 -29.87 -12.32 -23.42
C ASP A 508 -28.48 -12.60 -23.98
N SER A 509 -28.31 -13.74 -24.65
CA SER A 509 -27.09 -14.00 -25.42
C SER A 509 -26.98 -12.93 -26.51
N PRO A 510 -25.82 -12.27 -26.70
CA PRO A 510 -25.63 -11.38 -27.84
C PRO A 510 -26.00 -12.13 -29.12
N SER A 511 -26.67 -11.45 -30.06
CA SER A 511 -27.27 -12.03 -31.27
C SER A 511 -26.25 -12.56 -32.31
N SER A 512 -24.99 -12.74 -31.92
CA SER A 512 -23.99 -13.46 -32.69
C SER A 512 -24.30 -14.97 -32.62
N LYS A 513 -24.72 -15.52 -33.76
CA LYS A 513 -24.83 -16.97 -33.97
C LYS A 513 -23.46 -17.63 -33.77
N ILE A 514 -23.09 -17.97 -32.54
CA ILE A 514 -21.97 -18.87 -32.26
C ILE A 514 -22.56 -20.25 -31.94
N PRO A 515 -22.22 -21.30 -32.70
CA PRO A 515 -22.76 -22.63 -32.50
C PRO A 515 -22.52 -23.11 -31.06
N THR A 516 -23.61 -23.35 -30.35
CA THR A 516 -23.66 -24.10 -29.10
C THR A 516 -22.95 -25.45 -29.28
N GLY A 517 -21.91 -25.72 -28.49
CA GLY A 517 -21.30 -27.04 -28.37
C GLY A 517 -19.80 -27.18 -28.64
N ASN A 518 -19.07 -26.12 -29.01
CA ASN A 518 -17.62 -26.20 -29.18
C ASN A 518 -16.87 -25.57 -27.99
N LYS A 519 -15.95 -26.35 -27.40
CA LYS A 519 -14.93 -25.88 -26.44
C LYS A 519 -14.35 -24.54 -26.92
N ARG A 520 -14.32 -23.52 -26.06
CA ARG A 520 -13.45 -22.35 -26.32
C ARG A 520 -12.03 -22.88 -26.42
N SER A 521 -11.46 -22.91 -27.63
CA SER A 521 -10.05 -23.24 -27.78
C SER A 521 -9.23 -22.07 -27.25
N TYR A 522 -8.04 -22.35 -26.74
CA TYR A 522 -7.05 -21.34 -26.33
C TYR A 522 -6.82 -20.23 -27.38
N ALA A 523 -6.99 -20.54 -28.67
CA ALA A 523 -6.88 -19.58 -29.77
C ALA A 523 -8.11 -18.68 -29.95
N ALA A 524 -9.28 -19.05 -29.42
CA ALA A 524 -10.54 -18.31 -29.57
C ALA A 524 -10.71 -17.19 -28.51
N VAL A 525 -9.76 -17.03 -27.59
CA VAL A 525 -9.72 -15.89 -26.65
C VAL A 525 -9.29 -14.61 -27.37
N GLU A 526 -8.65 -14.71 -28.54
CA GLU A 526 -8.19 -13.56 -29.33
C GLU A 526 -9.23 -13.02 -30.32
N GLU A 527 -10.29 -13.77 -30.65
CA GLU A 527 -11.28 -13.38 -31.67
C GLU A 527 -12.73 -13.74 -31.23
N SER A 528 -13.35 -12.93 -30.38
CA SER A 528 -14.81 -12.62 -30.44
C SER A 528 -15.22 -11.62 -29.36
N ASP A 529 -15.65 -10.46 -29.83
CA ASP A 529 -16.25 -9.34 -29.09
C ASP A 529 -17.66 -9.67 -28.57
N ASP A 530 -17.88 -10.77 -27.84
CA ASP A 530 -19.14 -10.97 -27.11
C ASP A 530 -19.09 -10.21 -25.78
N PHE A 531 -18.97 -8.88 -25.86
CA PHE A 531 -19.00 -8.01 -24.69
C PHE A 531 -20.43 -7.95 -24.13
N PHE A 532 -20.68 -8.74 -23.09
CA PHE A 532 -21.94 -8.68 -22.34
C PHE A 532 -22.19 -7.32 -21.67
N GLU A 533 -21.23 -6.38 -21.68
CA GLU A 533 -21.38 -5.07 -21.04
C GLU A 533 -22.62 -4.30 -21.50
N GLY A 534 -22.95 -4.35 -22.80
CA GLY A 534 -24.12 -3.69 -23.36
C GLY A 534 -25.40 -4.33 -22.84
N THR A 535 -25.54 -5.65 -23.02
CA THR A 535 -26.68 -6.43 -22.56
C THR A 535 -26.87 -6.43 -21.05
N VAL A 536 -25.80 -6.51 -20.25
CA VAL A 536 -25.85 -6.42 -18.78
C VAL A 536 -26.37 -5.04 -18.39
N ALA A 537 -25.79 -3.98 -18.96
CA ALA A 537 -26.19 -2.62 -18.63
C ALA A 537 -27.63 -2.33 -19.04
N GLU A 538 -28.05 -2.72 -20.24
CA GLU A 538 -29.43 -2.61 -20.71
C GLU A 538 -30.39 -3.38 -19.80
N THR A 539 -30.04 -4.62 -19.41
CA THR A 539 -30.87 -5.43 -18.50
C THR A 539 -31.06 -4.75 -17.14
N VAL A 540 -29.97 -4.22 -16.56
CA VAL A 540 -30.01 -3.52 -15.27
C VAL A 540 -30.78 -2.20 -15.39
N VAL A 541 -30.56 -1.42 -16.45
CA VAL A 541 -31.28 -0.15 -16.70
C VAL A 541 -32.77 -0.40 -16.94
N ASN A 542 -33.14 -1.43 -17.69
CA ASN A 542 -34.53 -1.83 -17.89
C ASN A 542 -35.19 -2.20 -16.56
N LEU A 543 -34.49 -2.89 -15.66
CA LEU A 543 -34.98 -3.17 -14.32
C LEU A 543 -35.17 -1.88 -13.51
N VAL A 544 -34.20 -0.96 -13.55
CA VAL A 544 -34.26 0.35 -12.89
C VAL A 544 -35.48 1.14 -13.34
N GLN A 545 -35.74 1.20 -14.65
CA GLN A 545 -36.90 1.89 -15.23
C GLN A 545 -38.22 1.21 -14.83
N ARG A 546 -38.30 -0.12 -14.98
CA ARG A 546 -39.50 -0.90 -14.67
C ARG A 546 -39.91 -0.78 -13.21
N LEU A 547 -38.93 -0.79 -12.30
CA LEU A 547 -39.16 -0.65 -10.87
C LEU A 547 -39.27 0.82 -10.42
N ARG A 548 -38.96 1.80 -11.29
CA ARG A 548 -38.87 3.24 -10.96
C ARG A 548 -37.86 3.55 -9.83
N ILE A 549 -36.69 2.90 -9.90
CA ILE A 549 -35.62 3.03 -8.90
C ILE A 549 -35.08 4.46 -8.89
N GLY A 550 -34.97 5.04 -7.69
CA GLY A 550 -34.43 6.38 -7.48
C GLY A 550 -32.93 6.43 -7.19
N CYS A 551 -32.31 5.30 -6.82
CA CYS A 551 -30.86 5.21 -6.60
C CYS A 551 -30.37 3.78 -6.77
N VAL A 552 -29.21 3.63 -7.39
CA VAL A 552 -28.54 2.35 -7.57
C VAL A 552 -27.28 2.30 -6.72
N VAL A 553 -27.08 1.18 -6.03
CA VAL A 553 -25.86 0.85 -5.28
C VAL A 553 -25.31 -0.45 -5.87
N THR A 554 -24.02 -0.52 -6.16
CA THR A 554 -23.33 -1.77 -6.55
C THR A 554 -22.14 -2.05 -5.64
N ASP A 555 -21.70 -3.31 -5.58
CA ASP A 555 -20.43 -3.66 -4.96
C ASP A 555 -19.23 -3.49 -5.93
N PHE A 556 -18.01 -3.71 -5.42
CA PHE A 556 -16.76 -3.46 -6.12
C PHE A 556 -16.06 -4.74 -6.58
N CYS A 557 -15.63 -4.74 -7.85
CA CYS A 557 -14.72 -5.74 -8.42
C CYS A 557 -13.72 -5.04 -9.35
N PRO A 558 -12.40 -5.24 -9.21
CA PRO A 558 -11.40 -4.60 -10.07
C PRO A 558 -11.21 -5.30 -11.42
N LEU A 559 -11.87 -6.44 -11.67
CA LEU A 559 -11.72 -7.15 -12.94
C LEU A 559 -12.39 -6.38 -14.07
N ARG A 560 -11.79 -6.48 -15.27
CA ARG A 560 -12.12 -5.72 -16.48
C ARG A 560 -13.61 -5.83 -16.84
N GLU A 561 -14.14 -7.04 -16.92
CA GLU A 561 -15.55 -7.29 -17.31
C GLU A 561 -16.56 -6.72 -16.28
N PRO A 562 -16.54 -7.10 -14.99
CA PRO A 562 -17.39 -6.46 -13.97
C PRO A 562 -17.28 -4.93 -13.92
N SER A 563 -16.07 -4.39 -14.09
CA SER A 563 -15.84 -2.94 -14.11
C SER A 563 -16.49 -2.30 -15.34
N ALA A 564 -16.37 -2.93 -16.50
CA ALA A 564 -16.97 -2.47 -17.75
C ALA A 564 -18.51 -2.49 -17.70
N TRP A 565 -19.11 -3.51 -17.07
CA TRP A 565 -20.56 -3.53 -16.83
C TRP A 565 -21.01 -2.32 -16.01
N VAL A 566 -20.31 -2.04 -14.91
CA VAL A 566 -20.61 -0.90 -14.03
C VAL A 566 -20.42 0.42 -14.79
N GLU A 567 -19.34 0.57 -15.55
CA GLU A 567 -19.08 1.77 -16.35
C GLU A 567 -20.14 1.98 -17.44
N ARG A 568 -20.52 0.91 -18.16
CA ARG A 568 -21.55 0.97 -19.20
C ARG A 568 -22.92 1.32 -18.61
N THR A 569 -23.31 0.70 -17.50
CA THR A 569 -24.53 1.05 -16.75
C THR A 569 -24.50 2.51 -16.30
N SER A 570 -23.36 2.99 -15.78
CA SER A 570 -23.21 4.38 -15.35
C SER A 570 -23.41 5.40 -16.47
N ARG A 571 -23.13 5.04 -17.73
CA ARG A 571 -23.35 5.90 -18.90
C ARG A 571 -24.79 5.84 -19.45
N LEU A 572 -25.49 4.73 -19.22
CA LEU A 572 -26.87 4.52 -19.70
C LEU A 572 -27.93 4.98 -18.70
N LEU A 573 -27.59 5.03 -17.40
CA LEU A 573 -28.48 5.58 -16.39
C LEU A 573 -28.69 7.09 -16.62
N PRO A 574 -29.93 7.59 -16.45
CA PRO A 574 -30.19 9.04 -16.46
C PRO A 574 -29.34 9.78 -15.42
N ASP A 575 -28.86 10.97 -15.75
CA ASP A 575 -28.08 11.84 -14.85
C ASP A 575 -28.83 12.24 -13.58
N THR A 576 -30.15 12.01 -13.52
CA THR A 576 -30.99 12.25 -12.34
C THR A 576 -30.94 11.13 -11.31
N ILE A 577 -30.44 9.93 -11.67
CA ILE A 577 -30.38 8.76 -10.78
C ILE A 577 -28.96 8.62 -10.22
N PRO A 578 -28.74 8.82 -8.90
CA PRO A 578 -27.44 8.56 -8.29
C PRO A 578 -27.04 7.09 -8.39
N PHE A 579 -25.82 6.86 -8.87
CA PHE A 579 -25.20 5.54 -8.91
C PHE A 579 -23.94 5.50 -8.03
N CYS A 580 -23.99 4.69 -6.98
CA CYS A 580 -22.92 4.54 -6.00
C CYS A 580 -22.27 3.15 -6.08
N GLN A 581 -20.97 3.09 -5.85
CA GLN A 581 -20.25 1.84 -5.66
C GLN A 581 -19.66 1.76 -4.26
N VAL A 582 -19.76 0.59 -3.64
CA VAL A 582 -19.27 0.32 -2.30
C VAL A 582 -18.25 -0.81 -2.33
N ASP A 583 -17.09 -0.62 -1.71
CA ASP A 583 -16.17 -1.72 -1.46
C ASP A 583 -16.66 -2.56 -0.28
N ALA A 584 -17.36 -3.65 -0.60
CA ALA A 584 -17.89 -4.63 0.35
C ALA A 584 -17.01 -5.89 0.47
N HIS A 585 -15.96 -5.98 -0.36
CA HIS A 585 -15.09 -7.14 -0.43
C HIS A 585 -13.82 -6.97 0.41
N ASN A 586 -13.28 -5.75 0.45
CA ASN A 586 -12.07 -5.41 1.19
C ASN A 586 -12.40 -4.83 2.57
N VAL A 587 -11.55 -5.14 3.55
CA VAL A 587 -11.64 -4.50 4.88
C VAL A 587 -11.39 -3.01 4.70
N ILE A 588 -10.38 -2.65 3.92
CA ILE A 588 -10.06 -1.27 3.56
C ILE A 588 -10.44 -1.04 2.10
N PRO A 589 -11.31 -0.07 1.80
CA PRO A 589 -11.69 0.22 0.42
C PRO A 589 -10.46 0.44 -0.45
N ILE A 590 -10.37 -0.19 -1.61
CA ILE A 590 -9.10 -0.29 -2.31
C ILE A 590 -8.51 1.07 -2.71
N TRP A 591 -9.36 2.00 -3.14
CA TRP A 591 -9.02 3.40 -3.47
C TRP A 591 -8.64 4.22 -2.24
N PHE A 592 -9.01 3.75 -1.04
CA PHE A 592 -8.59 4.34 0.21
C PHE A 592 -7.33 3.66 0.75
N ALA A 593 -7.12 2.37 0.51
CA ALA A 593 -5.98 1.60 1.01
C ALA A 593 -4.63 2.14 0.51
N SER A 594 -4.55 2.45 -0.78
CA SER A 594 -3.40 3.05 -1.44
C SER A 594 -3.88 4.03 -2.51
N ASP A 595 -3.06 5.01 -2.85
CA ASP A 595 -3.24 5.97 -3.94
C ASP A 595 -2.59 5.49 -5.25
N LYS A 596 -1.91 4.35 -5.22
CA LYS A 596 -1.13 3.80 -6.33
C LYS A 596 -1.00 2.28 -6.28
N LEU A 597 -0.51 1.72 -7.39
CA LEU A 597 -0.02 0.36 -7.48
C LEU A 597 1.14 0.13 -6.49
N GLU A 598 0.97 -0.83 -5.59
CA GLU A 598 1.96 -1.19 -4.60
C GLU A 598 2.92 -2.25 -5.14
N TYR A 599 4.22 -2.07 -4.86
CA TYR A 599 5.25 -2.95 -5.41
C TYR A 599 5.24 -4.34 -4.77
N ALA A 600 4.97 -4.43 -3.46
CA ALA A 600 5.06 -5.68 -2.72
C ALA A 600 4.22 -5.66 -1.43
N ALA A 601 4.02 -6.83 -0.83
CA ALA A 601 3.32 -6.96 0.46
C ALA A 601 3.89 -6.03 1.54
N ARG A 602 5.23 -5.86 1.59
CA ARG A 602 5.89 -4.97 2.56
C ARG A 602 5.48 -3.50 2.45
N THR A 603 5.07 -3.04 1.26
CA THR A 603 4.75 -1.63 1.03
C THR A 603 3.27 -1.33 1.33
N ILE A 604 2.37 -2.25 0.97
CA ILE A 604 0.94 -2.11 1.28
C ILE A 604 0.59 -2.45 2.74
N ARG A 605 1.32 -3.39 3.37
CA ARG A 605 1.03 -3.89 4.73
C ARG A 605 0.89 -2.78 5.75
N ARG A 606 1.84 -1.85 5.76
CA ARG A 606 1.82 -0.70 6.66
C ARG A 606 0.56 0.16 6.44
N LYS A 607 0.25 0.48 5.18
CA LYS A 607 -0.91 1.31 4.82
C LYS A 607 -2.23 0.65 5.28
N LEU A 608 -2.36 -0.65 5.05
CA LEU A 608 -3.54 -1.42 5.47
C LEU A 608 -3.70 -1.44 6.98
N HIS A 609 -2.64 -1.73 7.74
CA HIS A 609 -2.72 -1.73 9.21
C HIS A 609 -3.00 -0.34 9.79
N GLU A 610 -2.37 0.70 9.25
CA GLU A 610 -2.61 2.09 9.68
C GLU A 610 -4.09 2.46 9.47
N LYS A 611 -4.65 2.17 8.29
CA LYS A 611 -6.04 2.51 7.91
C LYS A 611 -7.09 1.57 8.50
N ALA A 612 -6.71 0.36 8.90
CA ALA A 612 -7.62 -0.57 9.55
C ALA A 612 -8.10 -0.10 10.93
N THR A 613 -7.34 0.81 11.56
CA THR A 613 -7.76 1.50 12.78
C THR A 613 -9.06 2.27 12.52
N GLY A 614 -10.19 1.74 12.98
CA GLY A 614 -11.52 2.31 12.78
C GLY A 614 -12.29 1.79 11.56
N LEU A 615 -11.72 0.88 10.74
CA LEU A 615 -12.40 0.23 9.61
C LEU A 615 -12.56 -1.28 9.78
N LEU A 616 -11.65 -1.95 10.50
CA LEU A 616 -11.86 -3.33 10.95
C LEU A 616 -12.79 -3.33 12.16
N THR A 617 -14.07 -3.09 11.92
CA THR A 617 -15.13 -3.06 12.92
C THR A 617 -16.02 -4.29 12.80
N GLU A 618 -16.85 -4.54 13.82
CA GLU A 618 -18.03 -5.38 13.62
C GLU A 618 -18.99 -4.77 12.59
N PHE A 619 -19.90 -5.61 12.10
CA PHE A 619 -20.98 -5.23 11.21
C PHE A 619 -22.27 -5.01 12.00
N PRO A 620 -23.06 -3.95 11.74
CA PRO A 620 -24.44 -3.89 12.20
C PRO A 620 -25.29 -4.96 11.50
N VAL A 621 -26.43 -5.31 12.07
CA VAL A 621 -27.38 -6.23 11.44
C VAL A 621 -28.09 -5.57 10.26
N LEU A 622 -28.27 -6.31 9.15
CA LEU A 622 -29.22 -5.94 8.11
C LEU A 622 -30.61 -6.41 8.54
N THR A 623 -31.53 -5.48 8.76
CA THR A 623 -32.84 -5.75 9.39
C THR A 623 -33.93 -6.00 8.38
N THR A 624 -35.09 -6.47 8.84
CA THR A 624 -36.32 -6.44 8.05
C THR A 624 -36.59 -5.00 7.59
N HIS A 625 -36.87 -4.81 6.30
CA HIS A 625 -37.10 -3.49 5.72
C HIS A 625 -38.55 -3.04 5.95
N PRO A 626 -38.80 -1.88 6.60
CA PRO A 626 -40.14 -1.49 7.03
C PRO A 626 -41.02 -0.92 5.91
N TYR A 627 -40.45 -0.60 4.74
CA TYR A 627 -41.17 0.01 3.62
C TYR A 627 -41.41 -1.02 2.50
N PRO A 628 -42.58 -1.68 2.47
CA PRO A 628 -42.88 -2.69 1.45
C PRO A 628 -43.03 -2.05 0.06
N THR A 629 -42.71 -2.83 -0.97
CA THR A 629 -43.04 -2.46 -2.35
C THR A 629 -44.56 -2.45 -2.57
N ASN A 630 -45.06 -1.42 -3.26
CA ASN A 630 -46.47 -1.32 -3.65
C ASN A 630 -46.88 -2.34 -4.72
N SER A 631 -45.93 -3.00 -5.38
CA SER A 631 -46.19 -3.96 -6.45
C SER A 631 -45.88 -5.39 -6.00
N LYS A 632 -46.91 -6.10 -5.54
CA LYS A 632 -46.85 -7.55 -5.26
C LYS A 632 -46.58 -8.39 -6.52
N SER A 633 -46.79 -7.84 -7.71
CA SER A 633 -46.66 -8.56 -8.99
C SER A 633 -45.22 -8.75 -9.49
N LEU A 634 -44.24 -8.01 -8.92
CA LEU A 634 -42.89 -7.91 -9.48
C LEU A 634 -41.83 -8.75 -8.74
N ALA A 635 -42.13 -9.27 -7.55
CA ALA A 635 -41.26 -10.17 -6.79
C ALA A 635 -41.70 -11.62 -7.01
N GLN A 636 -41.28 -12.23 -8.13
CA GLN A 636 -41.52 -13.65 -8.36
C GLN A 636 -40.41 -14.46 -7.70
N SER A 637 -40.77 -15.50 -6.94
CA SER A 637 -39.81 -16.48 -6.44
C SER A 637 -39.11 -17.14 -7.63
N VAL A 638 -37.79 -17.22 -7.57
CA VAL A 638 -36.97 -17.82 -8.62
C VAL A 638 -37.21 -19.33 -8.62
N ASN A 639 -37.61 -19.88 -9.76
CA ASN A 639 -37.62 -21.32 -9.95
C ASN A 639 -36.19 -21.81 -10.24
N TRP A 640 -35.45 -22.15 -9.18
CA TRP A 640 -34.05 -22.57 -9.28
C TRP A 640 -33.84 -23.87 -10.07
N GLU A 641 -34.80 -24.79 -10.04
CA GLU A 641 -34.72 -26.05 -10.79
C GLU A 641 -34.88 -25.80 -12.29
N ASP A 642 -35.86 -24.97 -12.66
CA ASP A 642 -36.05 -24.54 -14.05
C ASP A 642 -34.84 -23.73 -14.56
N LEU A 643 -34.31 -22.79 -13.75
CA LEU A 643 -33.08 -22.07 -14.09
C LEU A 643 -31.94 -23.03 -14.39
N LYS A 644 -31.65 -23.98 -13.48
CA LYS A 644 -30.58 -24.97 -13.65
C LYS A 644 -30.75 -25.80 -14.92
N SER A 645 -31.98 -26.12 -15.32
CA SER A 645 -32.27 -26.88 -16.54
C SER A 645 -32.03 -26.09 -17.84
N ARG A 646 -32.08 -24.76 -17.78
CA ARG A 646 -31.96 -23.85 -18.94
C ARG A 646 -30.62 -23.11 -19.02
N LEU A 647 -29.68 -23.37 -18.13
CA LEU A 647 -28.36 -22.72 -18.11
C LEU A 647 -27.53 -23.12 -19.35
N ASP A 648 -27.26 -22.17 -20.22
CA ASP A 648 -26.30 -22.30 -21.34
C ASP A 648 -24.86 -22.07 -20.86
N VAL A 649 -24.29 -23.07 -20.16
CA VAL A 649 -22.96 -23.01 -19.53
C VAL A 649 -22.06 -24.14 -20.02
N ASP A 650 -20.74 -24.03 -19.82
CA ASP A 650 -19.82 -25.11 -20.20
C ASP A 650 -19.94 -26.32 -19.24
N HIS A 651 -20.47 -27.44 -19.74
CA HIS A 651 -20.66 -28.69 -18.99
C HIS A 651 -19.42 -29.60 -18.93
N SER A 652 -18.30 -29.22 -19.54
CA SER A 652 -17.07 -30.04 -19.57
C SER A 652 -16.46 -30.29 -18.20
N VAL A 653 -16.69 -29.36 -17.25
CA VAL A 653 -16.20 -29.46 -15.88
C VAL A 653 -17.38 -29.58 -14.91
N LYS A 654 -17.49 -30.76 -14.27
CA LYS A 654 -18.56 -31.07 -13.33
C LYS A 654 -18.41 -30.36 -11.97
N PRO A 655 -19.53 -30.09 -11.27
CA PRO A 655 -19.51 -29.68 -9.87
C PRO A 655 -18.70 -30.61 -8.98
N VAL A 656 -18.29 -30.11 -7.81
CA VAL A 656 -17.47 -30.85 -6.85
C VAL A 656 -18.31 -31.25 -5.64
N ASP A 657 -18.01 -32.41 -5.04
CA ASP A 657 -18.84 -32.94 -3.96
C ASP A 657 -18.50 -32.35 -2.58
N TRP A 658 -17.28 -31.82 -2.42
CA TRP A 658 -16.79 -31.37 -1.11
C TRP A 658 -17.17 -29.92 -0.77
N ALA A 659 -17.60 -29.12 -1.75
CA ALA A 659 -17.90 -27.70 -1.58
C ALA A 659 -19.25 -27.35 -2.17
N LYS A 660 -20.10 -26.72 -1.35
CA LYS A 660 -21.40 -26.18 -1.75
C LYS A 660 -21.45 -24.67 -1.54
N GLY A 661 -22.11 -23.96 -2.46
CA GLY A 661 -22.34 -22.52 -2.34
C GLY A 661 -23.17 -22.14 -1.11
N GLY A 662 -23.12 -20.85 -0.73
CA GLY A 662 -23.94 -20.31 0.35
C GLY A 662 -23.15 -19.83 1.58
N THR A 663 -23.71 -18.81 2.24
CA THR A 663 -23.13 -18.15 3.42
C THR A 663 -23.01 -19.13 4.58
N ARG A 664 -24.04 -19.94 4.84
CA ARG A 664 -24.05 -20.92 5.93
C ARG A 664 -22.90 -21.92 5.83
N ILE A 665 -22.67 -22.48 4.64
CA ILE A 665 -21.57 -23.44 4.43
C ILE A 665 -20.21 -22.74 4.50
N GLY A 666 -20.09 -21.50 4.00
CA GLY A 666 -18.88 -20.71 4.17
C GLY A 666 -18.55 -20.45 5.64
N MET A 667 -19.56 -20.11 6.45
CA MET A 667 -19.42 -19.92 7.90
C MET A 667 -19.07 -21.21 8.63
N GLN A 668 -19.64 -22.35 8.24
CA GLN A 668 -19.26 -23.67 8.77
C GLN A 668 -17.80 -23.99 8.45
N THR A 669 -17.36 -23.72 7.22
CA THR A 669 -15.97 -23.91 6.77
C THR A 669 -15.00 -23.05 7.59
N LEU A 670 -15.37 -21.80 7.90
CA LEU A 670 -14.60 -20.92 8.78
C LEU A 670 -14.56 -21.46 10.22
N PHE A 671 -15.70 -21.90 10.76
CA PHE A 671 -15.78 -22.49 12.09
C PHE A 671 -14.90 -23.73 12.22
N ASP A 672 -14.97 -24.65 11.24
CA ASP A 672 -14.13 -25.85 11.19
C ASP A 672 -12.64 -25.50 11.06
N PHE A 673 -12.31 -24.49 10.27
CA PHE A 673 -10.94 -24.00 10.20
C PHE A 673 -10.46 -23.51 11.57
N ILE A 674 -11.19 -22.60 12.23
CA ILE A 674 -10.83 -22.04 13.54
C ILE A 674 -10.68 -23.13 14.60
N THR A 675 -11.61 -24.09 14.64
CA THR A 675 -11.68 -25.09 15.72
C THR A 675 -10.76 -26.29 15.50
N LYS A 676 -10.52 -26.69 14.25
CA LYS A 676 -9.80 -27.95 13.94
C LYS A 676 -8.43 -27.75 13.31
N ARG A 677 -8.25 -26.73 12.46
CA ARG A 677 -7.08 -26.64 11.56
C ARG A 677 -6.17 -25.43 11.83
N LEU A 678 -6.70 -24.35 12.39
CA LEU A 678 -5.98 -23.09 12.61
C LEU A 678 -4.70 -23.29 13.41
N LYS A 679 -4.71 -24.09 14.48
CA LYS A 679 -3.50 -24.38 15.27
C LYS A 679 -2.32 -24.84 14.41
N ALA A 680 -2.57 -25.68 13.40
CA ALA A 680 -1.55 -26.19 12.50
C ALA A 680 -1.22 -25.27 11.32
N TYR A 681 -2.00 -24.21 11.08
CA TYR A 681 -1.89 -23.37 9.87
C TYR A 681 -0.48 -22.80 9.66
N ALA A 682 0.11 -22.13 10.66
CA ALA A 682 1.42 -21.50 10.50
C ALA A 682 2.53 -22.51 10.13
N THR A 683 2.49 -23.71 10.68
CA THR A 683 3.55 -24.72 10.51
C THR A 683 3.30 -25.64 9.32
N GLN A 684 2.04 -25.85 8.91
CA GLN A 684 1.68 -26.88 7.93
C GLN A 684 1.03 -26.34 6.65
N ARG A 685 0.70 -25.03 6.53
CA ARG A 685 0.07 -24.46 5.31
C ARG A 685 0.87 -24.65 4.00
N ASN A 686 2.16 -24.96 4.09
CA ASN A 686 3.04 -25.18 2.94
C ASN A 686 3.23 -26.68 2.61
N ASP A 687 2.62 -27.58 3.39
CA ASP A 687 2.67 -29.03 3.17
C ASP A 687 1.34 -29.50 2.57
N PRO A 688 1.29 -29.79 1.25
CA PRO A 688 0.07 -30.25 0.58
C PRO A 688 -0.42 -31.64 1.03
N THR A 689 0.36 -32.36 1.84
CA THR A 689 -0.07 -33.62 2.45
C THR A 689 -0.89 -33.39 3.73
N LYS A 690 -0.90 -32.17 4.27
CA LYS A 690 -1.61 -31.81 5.50
C LYS A 690 -2.89 -31.04 5.19
N ASP A 691 -3.95 -31.35 5.93
CA ASP A 691 -5.18 -30.58 5.90
C ASP A 691 -5.10 -29.42 6.89
N ALA A 692 -4.33 -28.39 6.52
CA ALA A 692 -4.04 -27.24 7.38
C ALA A 692 -4.65 -25.94 6.89
N LEU A 693 -5.07 -25.83 5.62
CA LEU A 693 -5.60 -24.60 5.03
C LEU A 693 -7.03 -24.32 5.53
N SER A 694 -7.50 -23.08 5.33
CA SER A 694 -8.88 -22.71 5.67
C SER A 694 -9.92 -23.25 4.69
N ASP A 695 -9.51 -23.53 3.45
CA ASP A 695 -10.38 -23.83 2.32
C ASP A 695 -11.44 -22.76 1.98
N LEU A 696 -11.33 -21.55 2.54
CA LEU A 696 -12.34 -20.49 2.36
C LEU A 696 -12.32 -19.79 0.99
N SER A 697 -11.31 -20.04 0.16
CA SER A 697 -11.13 -19.28 -1.08
C SER A 697 -12.31 -19.32 -2.05
N PRO A 698 -13.07 -20.43 -2.24
CA PRO A 698 -14.30 -20.40 -3.04
C PRO A 698 -15.37 -19.45 -2.47
N TRP A 699 -15.59 -19.48 -1.15
CA TRP A 699 -16.59 -18.62 -0.51
C TRP A 699 -16.15 -17.15 -0.43
N PHE A 700 -14.85 -16.88 -0.38
CA PHE A 700 -14.34 -15.52 -0.57
C PHE A 700 -14.54 -15.06 -2.00
N HIS A 701 -14.20 -15.86 -3.00
CA HIS A 701 -14.33 -15.50 -4.42
C HIS A 701 -15.76 -15.07 -4.81
N PHE A 702 -16.76 -15.90 -4.49
CA PHE A 702 -18.17 -15.58 -4.74
C PHE A 702 -18.78 -14.60 -3.72
N GLY A 703 -18.01 -14.18 -2.71
CA GLY A 703 -18.50 -13.28 -1.67
C GLY A 703 -19.60 -13.87 -0.78
N HIS A 704 -19.71 -15.20 -0.68
CA HIS A 704 -20.60 -15.89 0.25
C HIS A 704 -20.21 -15.64 1.72
N ILE A 705 -18.94 -15.31 1.99
CA ILE A 705 -18.49 -14.93 3.33
C ILE A 705 -17.59 -13.70 3.26
N ALA A 706 -17.82 -12.73 4.14
CA ALA A 706 -16.97 -11.55 4.23
C ALA A 706 -15.57 -11.93 4.75
N PRO A 707 -14.49 -11.56 4.04
CA PRO A 707 -13.13 -11.71 4.56
C PRO A 707 -12.92 -10.94 5.87
N GLN A 708 -13.56 -9.78 6.02
CA GLN A 708 -13.60 -9.04 7.28
C GLN A 708 -14.20 -9.86 8.43
N ARG A 709 -15.31 -10.60 8.20
CA ARG A 709 -15.88 -11.51 9.22
C ARG A 709 -14.88 -12.60 9.60
N ALA A 710 -14.22 -13.22 8.62
CA ALA A 710 -13.21 -14.24 8.89
C ALA A 710 -12.05 -13.69 9.75
N LEU A 711 -11.58 -12.47 9.47
CA LEU A 711 -10.54 -11.81 10.25
C LEU A 711 -10.98 -11.54 11.70
N LEU A 712 -12.20 -11.02 11.90
CA LEU A 712 -12.76 -10.77 13.24
C LEU A 712 -12.82 -12.06 14.07
N GLU A 713 -13.29 -13.16 13.48
CA GLU A 713 -13.44 -14.43 14.20
C GLU A 713 -12.10 -15.12 14.50
N VAL A 714 -11.16 -15.08 13.56
CA VAL A 714 -9.82 -15.63 13.76
C VAL A 714 -9.04 -14.79 14.79
N GLN A 715 -9.20 -13.46 14.80
CA GLN A 715 -8.51 -12.58 15.76
C GLN A 715 -8.94 -12.86 17.21
N ARG A 716 -10.18 -13.29 17.44
CA ARG A 716 -10.69 -13.62 18.78
C ARG A 716 -10.01 -14.82 19.44
N VAL A 717 -9.44 -15.74 18.66
CA VAL A 717 -8.70 -16.91 19.17
C VAL A 717 -7.18 -16.71 19.15
N ARG A 718 -6.71 -15.49 18.86
CA ARG A 718 -5.28 -15.16 18.76
C ARG A 718 -4.49 -15.51 20.01
N THR A 719 -5.09 -15.37 21.20
CA THR A 719 -4.43 -15.72 22.46
C THR A 719 -4.05 -17.19 22.54
N LYS A 720 -4.76 -18.08 21.84
CA LYS A 720 -4.48 -19.51 21.77
C LYS A 720 -3.39 -19.84 20.76
N ASP A 721 -3.53 -19.33 19.54
CA ASP A 721 -2.68 -19.72 18.40
C ASP A 721 -2.11 -18.49 17.66
N PRO A 722 -1.31 -17.63 18.33
CA PRO A 722 -0.95 -16.31 17.80
C PRO A 722 -0.19 -16.39 16.47
N LYS A 723 0.74 -17.34 16.32
CA LYS A 723 1.51 -17.51 15.07
C LYS A 723 0.62 -17.87 13.89
N SER A 724 -0.36 -18.74 14.10
CA SER A 724 -1.28 -19.20 13.06
C SER A 724 -2.30 -18.14 12.69
N VAL A 725 -2.82 -17.40 13.67
CA VAL A 725 -3.66 -16.22 13.42
C VAL A 725 -2.90 -15.17 12.61
N ASP A 726 -1.69 -14.82 13.05
CA ASP A 726 -0.89 -13.79 12.37
C ASP A 726 -0.52 -14.21 10.94
N ALA A 727 -0.29 -15.50 10.70
CA ALA A 727 -0.08 -16.05 9.35
C ALA A 727 -1.35 -16.04 8.50
N PHE A 728 -2.52 -16.34 9.07
CA PHE A 728 -3.79 -16.28 8.35
C PHE A 728 -4.13 -14.84 7.94
N ILE A 729 -3.92 -13.87 8.84
CA ILE A 729 -4.15 -12.45 8.57
C ILE A 729 -3.24 -11.95 7.44
N GLU A 730 -1.96 -12.34 7.41
CA GLU A 730 -1.06 -11.97 6.30
C GLU A 730 -1.62 -12.43 4.94
N GLU A 731 -2.17 -13.63 4.85
CA GLU A 731 -2.71 -14.15 3.58
C GLU A 731 -4.10 -13.59 3.26
N ALA A 732 -5.03 -13.60 4.22
CA ALA A 732 -6.44 -13.22 4.01
C ALA A 732 -6.68 -11.71 3.99
N PHE A 733 -5.79 -10.90 4.58
CA PHE A 733 -5.87 -9.44 4.58
C PHE A 733 -4.82 -8.83 3.64
N ILE A 734 -3.54 -9.05 3.90
CA ILE A 734 -2.48 -8.32 3.20
C ILE A 734 -2.30 -8.80 1.75
N ARG A 735 -2.15 -10.11 1.55
CA ARG A 735 -1.93 -10.68 0.20
C ARG A 735 -3.18 -10.55 -0.67
N ARG A 736 -4.35 -10.74 -0.06
CA ARG A 736 -5.63 -10.62 -0.76
C ARG A 736 -5.90 -9.20 -1.27
N GLU A 737 -5.80 -8.20 -0.39
CA GLU A 737 -6.06 -6.80 -0.78
C GLU A 737 -4.94 -6.22 -1.65
N LEU A 738 -3.72 -6.78 -1.59
CA LEU A 738 -2.67 -6.50 -2.57
C LEU A 738 -3.05 -6.99 -3.97
N SER A 739 -3.77 -8.10 -4.07
CA SER A 739 -4.20 -8.62 -5.37
C SER A 739 -5.27 -7.72 -6.00
N ASP A 740 -6.25 -7.28 -5.20
CA ASP A 740 -7.20 -6.26 -5.61
C ASP A 740 -6.50 -4.94 -6.00
N ASN A 741 -5.45 -4.52 -5.26
CA ASN A 741 -4.64 -3.34 -5.59
C ASN A 741 -3.99 -3.47 -6.98
N PHE A 742 -3.43 -4.64 -7.27
CA PHE A 742 -2.77 -4.89 -8.55
C PHE A 742 -3.76 -4.80 -9.70
N CYS A 743 -4.88 -5.53 -9.65
CA CYS A 743 -5.89 -5.49 -10.71
C CYS A 743 -6.55 -4.11 -10.85
N PHE A 744 -6.74 -3.37 -9.75
CA PHE A 744 -7.36 -2.04 -9.78
C PHE A 744 -6.48 -0.98 -10.47
N TYR A 745 -5.17 -0.98 -10.20
CA TYR A 745 -4.25 0.03 -10.73
C TYR A 745 -3.56 -0.37 -12.04
N ASN A 746 -3.63 -1.64 -12.45
CA ASN A 746 -2.95 -2.15 -13.63
C ASN A 746 -3.95 -2.73 -14.64
N PRO A 747 -4.32 -2.01 -15.71
CA PRO A 747 -5.29 -2.51 -16.70
C PRO A 747 -4.79 -3.72 -17.48
N ASN A 748 -3.47 -3.97 -17.47
CA ASN A 748 -2.80 -5.09 -18.13
C ASN A 748 -2.50 -6.24 -17.16
N TYR A 749 -3.25 -6.36 -16.05
CA TYR A 749 -2.98 -7.28 -14.94
C TYR A 749 -2.84 -8.77 -15.35
N ASP A 750 -3.33 -9.15 -16.53
CA ASP A 750 -3.41 -10.50 -17.07
C ASP A 750 -2.46 -10.74 -18.27
N SER A 751 -1.48 -9.87 -18.48
CA SER A 751 -0.52 -9.99 -19.60
C SER A 751 0.93 -9.69 -19.17
N LEU A 752 1.92 -10.08 -19.99
CA LEU A 752 3.33 -9.74 -19.69
C LEU A 752 3.56 -8.22 -19.60
N LYS A 753 2.77 -7.41 -20.32
CA LYS A 753 2.82 -5.93 -20.25
C LYS A 753 2.50 -5.40 -18.85
N GLY A 754 1.71 -6.13 -18.06
CA GLY A 754 1.39 -5.79 -16.69
C GLY A 754 2.50 -6.11 -15.68
N ALA A 755 3.56 -6.84 -16.07
CA ALA A 755 4.67 -7.16 -15.19
C ALA A 755 5.58 -5.94 -14.94
N TYR A 756 6.43 -5.98 -13.90
CA TYR A 756 7.46 -4.95 -13.71
C TYR A 756 8.54 -5.02 -14.79
N GLN A 757 9.16 -3.89 -15.11
CA GLN A 757 10.14 -3.78 -16.20
C GLN A 757 11.26 -4.84 -16.10
N TRP A 758 11.82 -5.06 -14.91
CA TRP A 758 12.88 -6.06 -14.71
C TRP A 758 12.46 -7.49 -15.11
N ALA A 759 11.18 -7.82 -14.90
CA ALA A 759 10.64 -9.13 -15.23
C ALA A 759 10.34 -9.23 -16.73
N GLN A 760 9.82 -8.16 -17.34
CA GLN A 760 9.65 -8.09 -18.79
C GLN A 760 10.99 -8.27 -19.51
N ASP A 761 12.02 -7.55 -19.06
CA ASP A 761 13.35 -7.59 -19.66
C ASP A 761 13.97 -8.97 -19.55
N THR A 762 13.94 -9.59 -18.36
CA THR A 762 14.56 -10.91 -18.15
C THR A 762 13.83 -12.00 -18.94
N LEU A 763 12.49 -11.99 -18.97
CA LEU A 763 11.71 -12.95 -19.77
C LEU A 763 11.94 -12.76 -21.27
N LYS A 764 12.10 -11.51 -21.73
CA LYS A 764 12.43 -11.20 -23.12
C LYS A 764 13.83 -11.70 -23.50
N CYS A 765 14.84 -11.47 -22.65
CA CYS A 765 16.20 -11.96 -22.87
C CYS A 765 16.25 -13.49 -23.01
N HIS A 766 15.48 -14.21 -22.19
CA HIS A 766 15.43 -15.67 -22.18
C HIS A 766 14.32 -16.26 -23.06
N SER A 767 13.64 -15.44 -23.87
CA SER A 767 12.53 -15.88 -24.72
C SER A 767 12.92 -16.90 -25.78
N LYS A 768 14.21 -16.95 -26.17
CA LYS A 768 14.76 -17.86 -27.19
C LYS A 768 15.50 -19.07 -26.60
N ASP A 769 15.56 -19.21 -25.28
CA ASP A 769 16.24 -20.34 -24.65
C ASP A 769 15.57 -21.66 -25.07
N LYS A 770 16.34 -22.74 -25.24
CA LYS A 770 15.76 -24.04 -25.57
C LYS A 770 14.98 -24.59 -24.37
N ARG A 771 13.73 -25.00 -24.59
CA ARG A 771 12.89 -25.68 -23.58
C ARG A 771 12.99 -27.18 -23.80
N ASP A 772 13.33 -27.92 -22.75
CA ASP A 772 13.39 -29.38 -22.77
C ASP A 772 13.01 -29.94 -21.39
N PRO A 773 11.85 -30.60 -21.25
CA PRO A 773 10.85 -30.87 -22.29
C PRO A 773 10.07 -29.61 -22.71
N ALA A 774 9.58 -29.57 -23.94
CA ALA A 774 8.67 -28.55 -24.46
C ALA A 774 7.27 -29.16 -24.64
N TYR A 775 6.34 -28.89 -23.73
CA TYR A 775 4.97 -29.41 -23.78
C TYR A 775 4.02 -28.44 -24.49
N THR A 776 3.03 -29.01 -25.17
CA THR A 776 1.87 -28.29 -25.70
C THR A 776 0.86 -27.98 -24.61
N SER A 777 -0.02 -27.00 -24.84
CA SER A 777 -1.11 -26.66 -23.91
C SER A 777 -2.02 -27.86 -23.62
N LYS A 778 -2.31 -28.70 -24.63
CA LYS A 778 -3.12 -29.92 -24.49
C LYS A 778 -2.46 -30.95 -23.56
N GLN A 779 -1.15 -31.15 -23.68
CA GLN A 779 -0.42 -32.10 -22.81
C GLN A 779 -0.40 -31.60 -21.36
N LEU A 780 -0.18 -30.31 -21.15
CA LEU A 780 -0.22 -29.71 -19.82
C LEU A 780 -1.63 -29.83 -19.22
N GLU A 781 -2.67 -29.42 -19.95
CA GLU A 781 -4.05 -29.54 -19.48
C GLU A 781 -4.43 -30.99 -19.08
N ALA A 782 -4.02 -31.97 -19.90
CA ALA A 782 -4.27 -33.39 -19.68
C ALA A 782 -3.37 -34.04 -18.60
N ALA A 783 -2.51 -33.28 -17.92
CA ALA A 783 -1.55 -33.80 -16.93
C ALA A 783 -0.61 -34.87 -17.51
N GLN A 784 -0.13 -34.68 -18.75
CA GLN A 784 0.74 -35.60 -19.48
C GLN A 784 2.19 -35.09 -19.55
N THR A 785 2.78 -34.86 -18.38
CA THR A 785 4.21 -34.49 -18.27
C THR A 785 5.02 -35.63 -17.65
N LYS A 786 6.36 -35.52 -17.72
CA LYS A 786 7.28 -36.40 -16.99
C LYS A 786 7.35 -36.12 -15.48
N ASP A 787 6.75 -35.05 -14.98
CA ASP A 787 6.76 -34.66 -13.57
C ASP A 787 5.47 -35.10 -12.88
N ASP A 788 5.57 -36.17 -12.08
CA ASP A 788 4.43 -36.77 -11.39
C ASP A 788 3.77 -35.82 -10.36
N LEU A 789 4.56 -34.97 -9.70
CA LEU A 789 4.06 -33.94 -8.79
C LEU A 789 3.25 -32.88 -9.54
N TRP A 790 3.73 -32.42 -10.69
CA TRP A 790 3.00 -31.47 -11.52
C TRP A 790 1.69 -32.08 -12.03
N ASN A 791 1.74 -33.30 -12.54
CA ASN A 791 0.55 -34.02 -13.01
C ASN A 791 -0.48 -34.21 -11.87
N ALA A 792 -0.01 -34.61 -10.68
CA ALA A 792 -0.86 -34.73 -9.49
C ALA A 792 -1.48 -33.39 -9.08
N SER A 793 -0.72 -32.29 -9.20
CA SER A 793 -1.21 -30.93 -8.92
C SER A 793 -2.29 -30.51 -9.93
N GLN A 794 -2.08 -30.75 -11.23
CA GLN A 794 -3.07 -30.51 -12.28
C GLN A 794 -4.33 -31.36 -12.06
N ARG A 795 -4.18 -32.64 -11.72
CA ARG A 795 -5.34 -33.50 -11.39
C ARG A 795 -6.06 -33.08 -10.13
N GLN A 796 -5.36 -32.55 -9.13
CA GLN A 796 -6.01 -31.94 -7.96
C GLN A 796 -6.88 -30.76 -8.39
N LEU A 797 -6.36 -29.85 -9.21
CA LEU A 797 -7.14 -28.74 -9.77
C LEU A 797 -8.38 -29.24 -10.53
N VAL A 798 -8.20 -30.16 -11.47
CA VAL A 798 -9.30 -30.69 -12.30
C VAL A 798 -10.36 -31.40 -11.46
N ARG A 799 -9.96 -32.32 -10.57
CA ARG A 799 -10.90 -33.16 -9.80
C ARG A 799 -11.51 -32.43 -8.59
N ARG A 800 -10.70 -31.70 -7.82
CA ARG A 800 -11.15 -31.02 -6.60
C ARG A 800 -11.69 -29.62 -6.87
N GLY A 801 -11.37 -29.01 -8.01
CA GLY A 801 -11.70 -27.60 -8.27
C GLY A 801 -10.98 -26.62 -7.35
N LYS A 802 -9.89 -27.07 -6.71
CA LYS A 802 -9.02 -26.26 -5.86
C LYS A 802 -7.67 -26.97 -5.72
N ILE A 803 -6.61 -26.30 -6.14
CA ILE A 803 -5.21 -26.75 -5.99
C ILE A 803 -4.60 -26.12 -4.73
N HIS A 804 -3.79 -26.90 -4.00
CA HIS A 804 -3.14 -26.44 -2.78
C HIS A 804 -2.25 -25.22 -3.04
N GLY A 805 -2.30 -24.19 -2.18
CA GLY A 805 -1.64 -22.90 -2.43
C GLY A 805 -0.12 -23.02 -2.69
N PHE A 806 0.58 -23.89 -1.97
CA PHE A 806 2.00 -24.17 -2.25
C PHE A 806 2.23 -24.76 -3.66
N LEU A 807 1.33 -25.64 -4.09
CA LEU A 807 1.44 -26.32 -5.38
C LEU A 807 0.98 -25.42 -6.53
N ARG A 808 0.09 -24.44 -6.33
CA ARG A 808 -0.22 -23.40 -7.33
C ARG A 808 1.04 -22.70 -7.82
N MET A 809 1.94 -22.35 -6.90
CA MET A 809 3.22 -21.73 -7.23
C MET A 809 4.11 -22.66 -8.05
N TYR A 810 4.24 -23.93 -7.62
CA TYR A 810 5.01 -24.94 -8.36
C TYR A 810 4.45 -25.13 -9.78
N TRP A 811 3.14 -25.34 -9.85
CA TRP A 811 2.38 -25.62 -11.04
C TRP A 811 2.56 -24.51 -12.09
N ALA A 812 2.32 -23.25 -11.74
CA ALA A 812 2.43 -22.13 -12.68
C ALA A 812 3.88 -21.89 -13.13
N LYS A 813 4.86 -22.07 -12.23
CA LYS A 813 6.30 -21.94 -12.58
C LYS A 813 6.75 -23.01 -13.56
N LYS A 814 6.23 -24.23 -13.45
CA LYS A 814 6.50 -25.31 -14.40
C LYS A 814 5.85 -25.10 -15.77
N ILE A 815 4.69 -24.44 -15.82
CA ILE A 815 4.12 -24.01 -17.10
C ILE A 815 5.08 -23.03 -17.80
N LEU A 816 5.62 -22.03 -17.10
CA LEU A 816 6.66 -21.15 -17.66
C LEU A 816 7.90 -21.92 -18.13
N GLU A 817 8.36 -22.91 -17.36
CA GLU A 817 9.55 -23.69 -17.68
C GLU A 817 9.41 -24.52 -18.95
N TRP A 818 8.22 -25.09 -19.19
CA TRP A 818 8.04 -26.13 -20.20
C TRP A 818 7.10 -25.77 -21.36
N HIS A 819 6.39 -24.64 -21.32
CA HIS A 819 5.50 -24.30 -22.42
C HIS A 819 6.29 -24.06 -23.72
N ALA A 820 5.96 -24.80 -24.77
CA ALA A 820 6.74 -24.81 -26.02
C ALA A 820 6.84 -23.43 -26.69
N GLU A 821 5.79 -22.62 -26.57
CA GLU A 821 5.69 -21.30 -27.21
C GLU A 821 6.24 -20.14 -26.36
N GLY A 822 6.76 -20.42 -25.15
CA GLY A 822 7.40 -19.41 -24.30
C GLY A 822 6.47 -18.70 -23.30
N PRO A 823 6.93 -17.57 -22.71
CA PRO A 823 6.35 -17.00 -21.48
C PRO A 823 4.95 -16.40 -21.65
N GLU A 824 4.66 -15.75 -22.78
CA GLU A 824 3.32 -15.20 -23.05
C GLU A 824 2.30 -16.34 -23.14
N ALA A 825 2.65 -17.40 -23.87
CA ALA A 825 1.76 -18.53 -24.04
C ALA A 825 1.55 -19.31 -22.74
N ALA A 826 2.63 -19.46 -21.96
CA ALA A 826 2.59 -20.02 -20.60
C ALA A 826 1.66 -19.23 -19.67
N LEU A 827 1.74 -17.89 -19.69
CA LEU A 827 0.88 -17.02 -18.88
C LEU A 827 -0.60 -17.22 -19.23
N ARG A 828 -0.94 -17.13 -20.51
CA ARG A 828 -2.33 -17.33 -20.97
C ARG A 828 -2.86 -18.72 -20.58
N LEU A 829 -2.04 -19.77 -20.72
CA LEU A 829 -2.47 -21.12 -20.35
C LEU A 829 -2.70 -21.24 -18.84
N ALA A 830 -1.81 -20.67 -18.03
CA ALA A 830 -1.94 -20.71 -16.58
C ALA A 830 -3.19 -19.96 -16.08
N LEU A 831 -3.51 -18.80 -16.68
CA LEU A 831 -4.74 -18.08 -16.39
C LEU A 831 -5.97 -18.90 -16.80
N TYR A 832 -5.98 -19.42 -18.04
CA TYR A 832 -7.08 -20.26 -18.52
C TYR A 832 -7.34 -21.47 -17.62
N LEU A 833 -6.32 -22.26 -17.30
CA LEU A 833 -6.49 -23.46 -16.47
C LEU A 833 -6.94 -23.11 -15.04
N ASN A 834 -6.46 -21.98 -14.49
CA ASN A 834 -6.91 -21.49 -13.19
C ASN A 834 -8.40 -21.15 -13.22
N ASP A 835 -8.84 -20.38 -14.20
CA ASP A 835 -10.22 -19.87 -14.30
C ASP A 835 -11.21 -20.95 -14.73
N HIS A 836 -10.77 -21.91 -15.54
CA HIS A 836 -11.61 -22.98 -16.07
C HIS A 836 -11.93 -24.06 -15.03
N TYR A 837 -10.96 -24.39 -14.16
CA TYR A 837 -11.10 -25.50 -13.22
C TYR A 837 -11.26 -25.08 -11.76
N SER A 838 -10.69 -23.94 -11.33
CA SER A 838 -10.65 -23.57 -9.90
C SER A 838 -11.89 -22.80 -9.48
N LEU A 839 -12.59 -23.26 -8.44
CA LEU A 839 -13.74 -22.55 -7.84
C LEU A 839 -13.39 -21.15 -7.32
N ASP A 840 -12.11 -20.84 -7.15
CA ASP A 840 -11.59 -19.54 -6.73
C ASP A 840 -10.73 -18.90 -7.84
N GLY A 841 -11.05 -19.23 -9.10
CA GLY A 841 -10.27 -18.93 -10.29
C GLY A 841 -10.32 -17.46 -10.71
N THR A 842 -11.36 -17.08 -11.46
CA THR A 842 -11.70 -15.75 -12.01
C THR A 842 -11.73 -14.64 -10.94
N ASP A 843 -10.58 -14.38 -10.36
CA ASP A 843 -10.41 -13.62 -9.13
C ASP A 843 -9.09 -12.87 -9.19
N PRO A 844 -9.00 -11.64 -8.63
CA PRO A 844 -7.73 -10.92 -8.52
C PRO A 844 -6.62 -11.77 -7.89
N ASN A 845 -6.94 -12.64 -6.92
CA ASN A 845 -5.95 -13.53 -6.30
C ASN A 845 -5.45 -14.62 -7.26
N GLY A 846 -6.32 -15.14 -8.14
CA GLY A 846 -5.96 -16.11 -9.17
C GLY A 846 -4.98 -15.50 -10.17
N VAL A 847 -5.38 -14.36 -10.74
CA VAL A 847 -4.56 -13.55 -11.67
C VAL A 847 -3.19 -13.23 -11.05
N VAL A 848 -3.18 -12.63 -9.87
CA VAL A 848 -1.94 -12.18 -9.21
C VAL A 848 -1.10 -13.37 -8.75
N GLY A 849 -1.70 -14.49 -8.37
CA GLY A 849 -0.98 -15.72 -8.07
C GLY A 849 -0.21 -16.28 -9.29
N VAL A 850 -0.83 -16.23 -10.47
CA VAL A 850 -0.18 -16.61 -11.73
C VAL A 850 0.89 -15.58 -12.12
N MET A 851 0.60 -14.28 -12.04
CA MET A 851 1.54 -13.20 -12.34
C MET A 851 2.74 -13.17 -11.38
N TRP A 852 2.55 -13.50 -10.10
CA TRP A 852 3.65 -13.70 -9.15
C TRP A 852 4.53 -14.88 -9.57
N SER A 853 3.90 -15.95 -10.04
CA SER A 853 4.58 -17.20 -10.40
C SER A 853 5.39 -17.07 -11.69
N ILE A 854 4.81 -16.50 -12.73
CA ILE A 854 5.38 -16.43 -14.10
C ILE A 854 6.12 -15.12 -14.32
N CYS A 855 5.59 -14.00 -13.82
CA CYS A 855 6.07 -12.66 -14.11
C CYS A 855 6.75 -11.97 -12.92
N GLY A 856 6.91 -12.66 -11.78
CA GLY A 856 7.59 -12.10 -10.61
C GLY A 856 6.91 -10.88 -9.99
N VAL A 857 5.62 -10.65 -10.27
CA VAL A 857 4.84 -9.58 -9.65
C VAL A 857 4.86 -9.75 -8.13
N HIS A 858 5.10 -8.67 -7.40
CA HIS A 858 5.30 -8.65 -5.95
C HIS A 858 6.45 -9.51 -5.39
N ASP A 859 7.35 -10.01 -6.26
CA ASP A 859 8.59 -10.67 -5.89
C ASP A 859 9.82 -9.80 -6.24
N GLN A 860 10.98 -10.27 -5.83
CA GLN A 860 12.28 -9.73 -6.24
C GLN A 860 12.88 -10.59 -7.36
N GLY A 861 13.88 -10.05 -8.06
CA GLY A 861 14.72 -10.82 -8.97
C GLY A 861 15.59 -11.83 -8.21
N TRP A 862 15.75 -13.01 -8.79
CA TRP A 862 16.57 -14.11 -8.28
C TRP A 862 17.78 -14.35 -9.18
N ALA A 863 18.64 -15.28 -8.79
CA ALA A 863 19.78 -15.71 -9.61
C ALA A 863 19.31 -16.12 -11.00
N GLU A 864 19.96 -15.57 -12.02
CA GLU A 864 19.60 -15.75 -13.42
C GLU A 864 19.80 -17.20 -13.86
N ARG A 865 18.81 -17.75 -14.56
CA ARG A 865 18.80 -19.13 -15.07
C ARG A 865 18.24 -19.15 -16.48
N PRO A 866 18.61 -20.15 -17.31
CA PRO A 866 17.94 -20.37 -18.58
C PRO A 866 16.43 -20.48 -18.41
N ILE A 867 15.68 -19.97 -19.39
CA ILE A 867 14.21 -19.90 -19.48
C ILE A 867 13.59 -18.92 -18.48
N PHE A 868 13.86 -19.09 -17.19
CA PHE A 868 13.30 -18.24 -16.13
C PHE A 868 13.90 -16.84 -16.09
N GLY A 869 15.13 -16.67 -16.60
CA GLY A 869 15.92 -15.49 -16.28
C GLY A 869 16.01 -15.31 -14.77
N LYS A 870 15.59 -14.14 -14.28
CA LYS A 870 15.59 -13.78 -12.86
C LYS A 870 14.28 -14.10 -12.13
N ILE A 871 13.31 -14.77 -12.78
CA ILE A 871 12.09 -15.21 -12.11
C ILE A 871 12.42 -16.33 -11.10
N ARG A 872 11.78 -16.31 -9.93
CA ARG A 872 11.98 -17.35 -8.91
C ARG A 872 11.67 -18.73 -9.48
N CYS A 873 12.65 -19.63 -9.49
CA CYS A 873 12.47 -21.02 -9.87
C CYS A 873 12.04 -21.89 -8.67
N MET A 874 11.22 -22.92 -8.92
CA MET A 874 10.94 -24.01 -7.97
C MET A 874 11.23 -25.36 -8.63
N THR A 875 11.92 -26.24 -7.91
CA THR A 875 12.36 -27.54 -8.45
C THR A 875 11.71 -28.69 -7.71
N TYR A 876 11.51 -29.81 -8.40
CA TYR A 876 10.99 -31.05 -7.84
C TYR A 876 11.76 -31.48 -6.57
N LYS A 877 13.10 -31.50 -6.64
CA LYS A 877 13.97 -31.81 -5.50
C LYS A 877 13.78 -30.82 -4.34
N GLY A 878 13.52 -29.54 -4.64
CA GLY A 878 13.18 -28.53 -3.64
C GLY A 878 11.84 -28.80 -2.94
N CYS A 879 10.88 -29.41 -3.62
CA CYS A 879 9.61 -29.86 -3.03
C CYS A 879 9.80 -31.12 -2.16
N GLN A 880 10.62 -32.08 -2.61
CA GLN A 880 10.95 -33.28 -1.82
C GLN A 880 11.59 -32.94 -0.46
N GLY A 881 12.37 -31.86 -0.40
CA GLY A 881 12.95 -31.37 0.87
C GLY A 881 11.94 -30.69 1.81
N LYS A 882 10.69 -30.49 1.40
CA LYS A 882 9.66 -29.77 2.18
C LYS A 882 8.48 -30.64 2.62
N PHE A 883 8.09 -31.62 1.80
CA PHE A 883 7.00 -32.54 2.10
C PHE A 883 7.16 -33.86 1.35
N SER A 884 6.39 -34.87 1.73
CA SER A 884 6.39 -36.16 1.02
C SER A 884 5.65 -36.06 -0.31
N VAL A 885 6.42 -35.87 -1.39
CA VAL A 885 5.90 -35.87 -2.76
C VAL A 885 5.16 -37.17 -3.09
N PRO A 886 5.70 -38.38 -2.81
CA PRO A 886 4.98 -39.62 -3.08
C PRO A 886 3.62 -39.70 -2.36
N ALA A 887 3.55 -39.25 -1.10
CA ALA A 887 2.29 -39.25 -0.35
C ALA A 887 1.24 -38.29 -0.93
N PHE A 888 1.66 -37.20 -1.58
CA PHE A 888 0.75 -36.32 -2.31
C PHE A 888 0.32 -36.93 -3.65
N VAL A 889 1.28 -37.46 -4.43
CA VAL A 889 1.03 -38.04 -5.77
C VAL A 889 0.04 -39.20 -5.68
N VAL A 890 0.14 -40.07 -4.67
CA VAL A 890 -0.81 -41.19 -4.46
C VAL A 890 -2.25 -40.72 -4.26
N ARG A 891 -2.49 -39.50 -3.77
CA ARG A 891 -3.85 -38.94 -3.64
C ARG A 891 -4.44 -38.50 -4.98
N TYR A 892 -3.58 -38.20 -5.96
CA TYR A 892 -3.95 -37.72 -7.28
C TYR A 892 -3.10 -38.43 -8.36
N PRO A 893 -3.25 -39.76 -8.49
CA PRO A 893 -2.42 -40.58 -9.37
C PRO A 893 -2.66 -40.28 -10.85
#